data_AF-A0AAN6JYG3-F1
#
_entry.id   AF-A0AAN6JYG3-F1
#
_cell.length_a   1.000
_cell.length_b   1.000
_cell.length_c   1.000
_cell.angle_alpha   90.00
_cell.angle_beta   90.00
_cell.angle_gamma   90.00
#
_symmetry.space_group_name_H-M   'P 1'
#
loop_
_entity.id
_entity.type
_entity.pdbx_description
1 polymer ?
#
loop_
_entity_poly.entity_id
_entity_poly.type
_entity_poly.pdbx_seq_one_letter_code
_entity_poly.pdbx_strand_id
1 'polypeptide(L)'
;MDDAFVRSLKEVLEHFRVAESDGLTDLGVESALQKYGKNAIPEDPPTPLWELILEQFKDQLVIILLASAGISFLLAIFEEGEGWTAFVDPAVILTILILNAVVGVSQESSAEKAIAALQEYSANKAKVVRNGRVSEVKAENLVPGDIVHVAVGDRIPADCRLLSILSNSFQVDQSILTGESESVGKEISAIQDQQAVKQDQVNMMFSGTTVVTGTAHAVVVLTGTNTAIGDIHESITSQISQPTPLKEKLNEFGDQLAKVISAICVLVWLINIRHFNDPSHGNSWTKGAIYYLKIAVSLGVAAIPEGLAVVITTCLALGTRKMAAKNAIVRSLPSVETLGSCSVICSDKTGTLTTNQMSVNRVVYINESGSGLEELEVEGTSFAPEGSITKDGKTLEHPASTSSTIAQLTEVAAICNGSTLSYDSAHRTFNNVGEPTEGALRVLVEKIGTTDAAYNSQRSGMTPNSKLHHISKRYEEKAPKLSIFEFSRDRKSMSVLVGGGSSKRLLVKGAPESILARCTHCLVGSNGKREKLSSKLASILQGEVTEYGNLGLRVMALASIDHVDPQLARKAKTTPEYEQLEQGMTLLGLVGMLDPPRPEVADSIRLCREAGIRVMVITGDNQNTAETICRQIGVFGKDEDLTGKSFTARQFDDLSDSEKLEAAKTASLFSRTEPTHKSKLVDLLQSAGEVVAMTGDGVNDAPALKKSDIGVAMGTGTDVAKLAADMVLADDNFATIESAVEEGRSIYNNTQQLIRYLISSNIGEVVSIFLTA
;
A
#
# COMPACT_ATOMS: atom_id res chain seq x y z
N MET A 1 -7.27 -5.14 26.83
CA MET A 1 -6.18 -5.38 27.80
C MET A 1 -4.89 -5.08 27.07
N ASP A 2 -4.47 -3.83 27.12
CA ASP A 2 -3.50 -3.28 26.16
C ASP A 2 -2.06 -3.74 26.48
N ASP A 3 -1.81 -4.09 27.75
CA ASP A 3 -0.54 -4.56 28.29
C ASP A 3 -0.43 -6.10 28.32
N ALA A 4 -1.23 -6.83 27.53
CA ALA A 4 -1.23 -8.29 27.54
C ALA A 4 0.13 -8.93 27.23
N PHE A 5 1.01 -8.22 26.51
CA PHE A 5 2.35 -8.69 26.15
C PHE A 5 3.33 -8.75 27.34
N VAL A 6 3.14 -7.93 28.38
CA VAL A 6 3.98 -8.01 29.60
C VAL A 6 3.43 -8.95 30.67
N ARG A 7 2.22 -9.48 30.46
CA ARG A 7 1.52 -10.32 31.44
C ARG A 7 1.78 -11.80 31.19
N SER A 8 1.73 -12.57 32.27
CA SER A 8 1.80 -14.03 32.20
C SER A 8 0.51 -14.62 31.64
N LEU A 9 0.58 -15.81 31.05
CA LEU A 9 -0.58 -16.50 30.47
C LEU A 9 -1.73 -16.68 31.50
N LYS A 10 -1.37 -16.97 32.75
CA LYS A 10 -2.33 -17.17 33.83
C LYS A 10 -3.10 -15.88 34.15
N GLU A 11 -2.41 -14.74 34.20
CA GLU A 11 -3.04 -13.44 34.47
C GLU A 11 -3.98 -13.03 33.33
N VAL A 12 -3.61 -13.30 32.07
CA VAL A 12 -4.46 -13.00 30.91
C VAL A 12 -5.73 -13.86 30.92
N LEU A 13 -5.60 -15.17 31.16
CA LEU A 13 -6.75 -16.08 31.25
C LEU A 13 -7.66 -15.75 32.44
N GLU A 14 -7.10 -15.39 33.60
CA GLU A 14 -7.86 -14.95 34.78
C GLU A 14 -8.59 -13.62 34.53
N HIS A 15 -7.99 -12.68 33.79
CA HIS A 15 -8.61 -11.40 33.46
C HIS A 15 -9.91 -11.59 32.65
N PHE A 16 -9.88 -12.46 31.63
CA PHE A 16 -11.04 -12.77 30.79
C PHE A 16 -11.93 -13.89 31.36
N ARG A 17 -11.54 -14.53 32.46
CA ARG A 17 -12.24 -15.65 33.11
C ARG A 17 -12.52 -16.80 32.14
N VAL A 18 -11.53 -17.15 31.34
CA VAL A 18 -11.63 -18.17 30.28
C VAL A 18 -10.57 -19.25 30.47
N ALA A 19 -10.93 -20.50 30.13
CA ALA A 19 -9.99 -21.62 30.08
C ALA A 19 -9.63 -21.92 28.62
N GLU A 20 -8.38 -22.27 28.34
CA GLU A 20 -7.89 -22.54 26.98
C GLU A 20 -8.65 -23.68 26.29
N SER A 21 -9.03 -24.74 27.02
CA SER A 21 -9.74 -25.89 26.46
C SER A 21 -11.21 -25.62 26.14
N ASP A 22 -11.85 -24.77 26.93
CA ASP A 22 -13.31 -24.62 26.93
C ASP A 22 -13.74 -23.34 26.20
N GLY A 23 -12.87 -22.32 26.15
CA GLY A 23 -13.19 -21.03 25.57
C GLY A 23 -14.33 -20.31 26.29
N LEU A 24 -14.89 -19.28 25.66
CA LEU A 24 -16.05 -18.55 26.20
C LEU A 24 -17.33 -19.37 26.05
N THR A 25 -18.26 -19.15 27.00
CA THR A 25 -19.64 -19.63 26.89
C THR A 25 -20.48 -18.65 26.06
N ASP A 26 -21.61 -19.10 25.51
CA ASP A 26 -22.47 -18.23 24.69
C ASP A 26 -22.95 -16.99 25.45
N LEU A 27 -23.27 -17.15 26.75
CA LEU A 27 -23.62 -16.03 27.64
C LEU A 27 -22.42 -15.07 27.85
N GLY A 28 -21.21 -15.62 27.94
CA GLY A 28 -19.98 -14.83 28.03
C GLY A 28 -19.73 -14.01 26.78
N VAL A 29 -20.00 -14.60 25.60
CA VAL A 29 -19.89 -13.92 24.30
C VAL A 29 -20.90 -12.77 24.21
N GLU A 30 -22.17 -12.98 24.55
CA GLU A 30 -23.19 -11.92 24.53
C GLU A 30 -22.83 -10.75 25.46
N SER A 31 -22.37 -11.05 26.68
CA SER A 31 -21.93 -10.03 27.63
C SER A 31 -20.69 -9.27 27.15
N ALA A 32 -19.73 -9.96 26.54
CA ALA A 32 -18.53 -9.35 25.98
C ALA A 32 -18.88 -8.49 24.74
N LEU A 33 -19.79 -8.94 23.89
CA LEU A 33 -20.26 -8.19 22.72
C LEU A 33 -20.97 -6.89 23.12
N GLN A 34 -21.78 -6.93 24.18
CA GLN A 34 -22.40 -5.71 24.74
C GLN A 34 -21.36 -4.74 25.34
N LYS A 35 -20.28 -5.26 25.91
CA LYS A 35 -19.24 -4.45 26.56
C LYS A 35 -18.24 -3.85 25.58
N TYR A 36 -17.76 -4.64 24.62
CA TYR A 36 -16.67 -4.27 23.72
C TYR A 36 -17.11 -3.95 22.30
N GLY A 37 -18.36 -4.27 21.94
CA GLY A 37 -18.86 -4.10 20.57
C GLY A 37 -18.39 -5.20 19.63
N LYS A 38 -18.65 -5.01 18.33
CA LYS A 38 -18.21 -5.92 17.26
C LYS A 38 -16.74 -5.71 16.94
N ASN A 39 -16.07 -6.76 16.48
CA ASN A 39 -14.71 -6.68 15.94
C ASN A 39 -14.71 -6.17 14.49
N ALA A 40 -15.08 -4.90 14.33
CA ALA A 40 -15.06 -4.20 13.06
C ALA A 40 -14.52 -2.79 13.29
N ILE A 41 -13.81 -2.26 12.30
CA ILE A 41 -13.53 -0.83 12.24
C ILE A 41 -14.83 -0.17 11.78
N PRO A 42 -15.37 0.82 12.51
CA PRO A 42 -16.60 1.49 12.11
C PRO A 42 -16.39 2.17 10.76
N GLU A 43 -17.19 1.79 9.76
CA GLU A 43 -17.33 2.60 8.55
C GLU A 43 -18.03 3.90 8.92
N ASP A 44 -17.60 5.01 8.31
CA ASP A 44 -18.31 6.26 8.45
C ASP A 44 -19.76 6.05 7.98
N PRO A 45 -20.76 6.38 8.82
CA PRO A 45 -22.14 6.22 8.42
C PRO A 45 -22.38 7.03 7.14
N PRO A 46 -23.11 6.49 6.15
CA PRO A 46 -23.40 7.23 4.94
C PRO A 46 -24.02 8.56 5.31
N THR A 47 -23.51 9.65 4.72
CA THR A 47 -23.98 11.01 5.00
C THR A 47 -25.50 11.06 4.81
N PRO A 48 -26.27 11.37 5.86
CA PRO A 48 -27.70 11.31 5.78
C PRO A 48 -28.20 12.39 4.80
N LEU A 49 -29.28 12.09 4.07
CA LEU A 49 -29.85 12.97 3.04
C LEU A 49 -30.07 14.42 3.49
N TRP A 50 -30.44 14.64 4.75
CA TRP A 50 -30.67 15.99 5.29
C TRP A 50 -29.36 16.78 5.47
N GLU A 51 -28.26 16.10 5.77
CA GLU A 51 -26.94 16.71 5.92
C GLU A 51 -26.39 17.08 4.54
N LEU A 52 -26.50 16.18 3.55
CA LEU A 52 -26.18 16.49 2.15
C LEU A 52 -26.97 17.71 1.64
N ILE A 53 -28.26 17.82 1.99
CA ILE A 53 -29.06 19.02 1.66
C ILE A 53 -28.47 20.27 2.32
N LEU A 54 -28.13 20.22 3.62
CA LEU A 54 -27.54 21.36 4.32
C LEU A 54 -26.18 21.77 3.75
N GLU A 55 -25.38 20.81 3.27
CA GLU A 55 -24.09 21.10 2.64
C GLU A 55 -24.24 21.90 1.35
N GLN A 56 -25.29 21.65 0.57
CA GLN A 56 -25.60 22.48 -0.61
C GLN A 56 -25.86 23.95 -0.25
N PHE A 57 -26.30 24.25 0.98
CA PHE A 57 -26.50 25.61 1.47
C PHE A 57 -25.27 26.24 2.13
N LYS A 58 -24.17 25.50 2.30
CA LYS A 58 -22.90 26.03 2.83
C LYS A 58 -22.03 26.69 1.74
N ASP A 59 -22.34 26.48 0.47
CA ASP A 59 -21.61 27.09 -0.65
C ASP A 59 -21.75 28.63 -0.61
N GLN A 60 -20.63 29.33 -0.78
CA GLN A 60 -20.56 30.78 -0.73
C GLN A 60 -21.51 31.45 -1.73
N LEU A 61 -21.65 30.92 -2.96
CA LEU A 61 -22.58 31.46 -3.96
C LEU A 61 -24.04 31.28 -3.54
N VAL A 62 -24.36 30.14 -2.93
CA VAL A 62 -25.71 29.84 -2.42
C VAL A 62 -26.04 30.73 -1.22
N ILE A 63 -25.08 30.99 -0.33
CA ILE A 63 -25.25 31.91 0.79
C ILE A 63 -25.60 33.33 0.29
N ILE A 64 -24.94 33.79 -0.78
CA ILE A 64 -25.24 35.10 -1.38
C ILE A 64 -26.66 35.12 -1.96
N LEU A 65 -27.07 34.07 -2.68
CA LEU A 65 -28.44 33.94 -3.20
C LEU A 65 -29.48 33.88 -2.07
N LEU A 66 -29.17 33.17 -0.98
CA LEU A 66 -30.02 33.10 0.20
C LEU A 66 -30.15 34.47 0.89
N ALA A 67 -29.07 35.24 0.97
CA ALA A 67 -29.08 36.60 1.47
C ALA A 67 -29.93 37.52 0.57
N SER A 68 -29.78 37.42 -0.76
CA SER A 68 -30.61 38.13 -1.74
C SER A 68 -32.08 37.76 -1.62
N ALA A 69 -32.41 36.47 -1.47
CA ALA A 69 -33.78 36.01 -1.23
C ALA A 69 -34.35 36.59 0.06
N GLY A 70 -33.56 36.62 1.14
CA GLY A 70 -33.93 37.22 2.41
C GLY A 70 -34.19 38.73 2.31
N ILE A 71 -33.33 39.46 1.60
CA ILE A 71 -33.53 40.89 1.34
C ILE A 71 -34.79 41.12 0.49
N SER A 72 -34.97 40.38 -0.60
CA SER A 72 -36.16 40.48 -1.45
C SER A 72 -37.44 40.15 -0.69
N PHE A 73 -37.41 39.16 0.21
CA PHE A 73 -38.54 38.80 1.06
C PHE A 73 -38.88 39.90 2.07
N LEU A 74 -37.86 40.53 2.69
CA LEU A 74 -38.06 41.68 3.56
C LEU A 74 -38.67 42.86 2.81
N LEU A 75 -38.14 43.19 1.62
CA LEU A 75 -38.66 44.28 0.79
C LEU A 75 -40.12 44.02 0.38
N ALA A 76 -40.48 42.77 0.06
CA ALA A 76 -41.85 42.38 -0.27
C ALA A 76 -42.83 42.57 0.90
N ILE A 77 -42.39 42.36 2.16
CA ILE A 77 -43.23 42.60 3.35
C ILE A 77 -43.52 44.09 3.57
N PHE A 78 -42.56 44.96 3.25
CA PHE A 78 -42.71 46.42 3.40
C PHE A 78 -43.42 47.10 2.22
N GLU A 79 -43.72 46.36 1.16
CA GLU A 79 -44.35 46.87 -0.06
C GLU A 79 -45.89 46.86 0.07
N GLU A 80 -46.47 47.96 0.57
CA GLU A 80 -47.92 48.14 0.66
C GLU A 80 -48.56 48.33 -0.73
N GLY A 81 -49.20 47.28 -1.27
CA GLY A 81 -50.15 47.41 -2.39
C GLY A 81 -50.11 46.33 -3.49
N GLU A 82 -49.06 45.52 -3.58
CA GLU A 82 -48.89 44.57 -4.71
C GLU A 82 -49.43 43.15 -4.46
N GLY A 83 -49.96 42.82 -3.29
CA GLY A 83 -50.56 41.50 -3.04
C GLY A 83 -49.57 40.34 -3.29
N TRP A 84 -50.00 39.28 -4.00
CA TRP A 84 -49.16 38.10 -4.25
C TRP A 84 -47.99 38.34 -5.22
N THR A 85 -47.99 39.41 -6.02
CA THR A 85 -46.93 39.64 -7.02
C THR A 85 -45.62 40.11 -6.39
N ALA A 86 -45.66 40.74 -5.22
CA ALA A 86 -44.47 41.14 -4.47
C ALA A 86 -43.61 39.93 -4.03
N PHE A 87 -44.21 38.76 -3.86
CA PHE A 87 -43.52 37.54 -3.44
C PHE A 87 -42.96 36.70 -4.60
N VAL A 88 -43.12 37.14 -5.85
CA VAL A 88 -42.66 36.37 -7.02
C VAL A 88 -41.13 36.25 -7.04
N ASP A 89 -40.40 37.37 -6.90
CA ASP A 89 -38.94 37.37 -6.91
C ASP A 89 -38.32 36.45 -5.83
N PRO A 90 -38.66 36.59 -4.52
CA PRO A 90 -38.12 35.69 -3.51
C PRO A 90 -38.57 34.23 -3.68
N ALA A 91 -39.78 33.99 -4.22
CA ALA A 91 -40.25 32.63 -4.49
C ALA A 91 -39.48 31.97 -5.65
N VAL A 92 -39.14 32.72 -6.70
CA VAL A 92 -38.35 32.22 -7.83
C VAL A 92 -36.94 31.88 -7.36
N ILE A 93 -36.27 32.77 -6.62
CA ILE A 93 -34.92 32.51 -6.07
C ILE A 93 -34.94 31.28 -5.17
N LEU A 94 -35.91 31.17 -4.27
CA LEU A 94 -36.03 30.01 -3.39
C LEU A 94 -36.29 28.72 -4.19
N THR A 95 -37.11 28.77 -5.25
CA THR A 95 -37.38 27.62 -6.11
C THR A 95 -36.12 27.16 -6.82
N ILE A 96 -35.31 28.08 -7.34
CA ILE A 96 -34.01 27.79 -7.96
C ILE A 96 -33.08 27.13 -6.95
N LEU A 97 -32.95 27.67 -5.73
CA LEU A 97 -32.12 27.09 -4.68
C LEU A 97 -32.56 25.66 -4.32
N ILE A 98 -33.87 25.43 -4.21
CA ILE A 98 -34.42 24.09 -3.96
C ILE A 98 -34.12 23.14 -5.13
N LEU A 99 -34.33 23.58 -6.38
CA LEU A 99 -34.03 22.76 -7.55
C LEU A 99 -32.53 22.41 -7.63
N ASN A 100 -31.65 23.38 -7.39
CA ASN A 100 -30.20 23.16 -7.37
C ASN A 100 -29.80 22.19 -6.27
N ALA A 101 -30.33 22.34 -5.05
CA ALA A 101 -30.07 21.42 -3.95
C ALA A 101 -30.56 20.00 -4.26
N VAL A 102 -31.76 19.84 -4.85
CA VAL A 102 -32.30 18.53 -5.26
C VAL A 102 -31.43 17.88 -6.34
N VAL A 103 -31.01 18.65 -7.36
CA VAL A 103 -30.14 18.15 -8.41
C VAL A 103 -28.76 17.78 -7.85
N GLY A 104 -28.17 18.62 -7.00
CA GLY A 104 -26.89 18.38 -6.34
C GLY A 104 -26.92 17.07 -5.53
N VAL A 105 -27.88 16.93 -4.62
CA VAL A 105 -28.03 15.74 -3.76
C VAL A 105 -28.31 14.47 -4.57
N SER A 106 -29.13 14.56 -5.63
CA SER A 106 -29.43 13.42 -6.49
C SER A 106 -28.20 12.94 -7.27
N GLN A 107 -27.38 13.88 -7.75
CA GLN A 107 -26.14 13.58 -8.48
C GLN A 107 -25.06 13.01 -7.55
N GLU A 108 -24.89 13.60 -6.37
CA GLU A 108 -23.92 13.18 -5.36
C GLU A 108 -24.24 11.77 -4.84
N SER A 109 -25.50 11.52 -4.46
CA SER A 109 -25.95 10.19 -4.04
C SER A 109 -25.82 9.13 -5.13
N SER A 110 -25.98 9.50 -6.41
CA SER A 110 -25.81 8.56 -7.54
C SER A 110 -24.35 8.22 -7.79
N ALA A 111 -23.44 9.17 -7.59
CA ALA A 111 -21.99 8.95 -7.68
C ALA A 111 -21.50 8.05 -6.54
N GLU A 112 -21.90 8.31 -5.30
CA GLU A 112 -21.56 7.49 -4.13
C GLU A 112 -22.04 6.04 -4.27
N LYS A 113 -23.29 5.83 -4.71
CA LYS A 113 -23.83 4.48 -4.93
C LYS A 113 -23.07 3.70 -6.01
N ALA A 114 -22.61 4.37 -7.06
CA ALA A 114 -21.81 3.75 -8.10
C ALA A 114 -20.43 3.32 -7.59
N ILE A 115 -19.85 4.07 -6.66
CA ILE A 115 -18.57 3.76 -6.00
C ILE A 115 -18.76 2.63 -4.97
N ALA A 116 -19.81 2.70 -4.14
CA ALA A 116 -20.11 1.70 -3.11
C ALA A 116 -20.40 0.30 -3.69
N ALA A 117 -21.09 0.22 -4.84
CA ALA A 117 -21.36 -1.05 -5.52
C ALA A 117 -20.08 -1.76 -6.01
N LEU A 118 -18.95 -1.05 -6.12
CA LEU A 118 -17.66 -1.62 -6.48
C LEU A 118 -16.87 -2.15 -5.26
N GLN A 119 -17.30 -1.83 -4.02
CA GLN A 119 -16.57 -2.12 -2.78
C GLN A 119 -17.07 -3.38 -2.03
N GLU A 120 -18.20 -3.96 -2.44
CA GLU A 120 -18.91 -5.00 -1.67
C GLU A 120 -18.38 -6.42 -1.93
N TYR A 121 -17.11 -6.69 -1.64
CA TYR A 121 -16.56 -8.07 -1.65
C TYR A 121 -15.42 -8.23 -0.64
N SER A 122 -15.73 -8.63 0.59
CA SER A 122 -14.95 -9.60 1.38
C SER A 122 -15.51 -9.73 2.80
N ALA A 123 -16.01 -10.90 3.18
CA ALA A 123 -16.33 -11.21 4.57
C ALA A 123 -15.34 -12.23 5.12
N ASN A 124 -14.46 -11.79 6.03
CA ASN A 124 -13.46 -12.65 6.68
C ASN A 124 -14.09 -13.54 7.76
N LYS A 125 -13.65 -14.81 7.85
CA LYS A 125 -14.07 -15.81 8.84
C LYS A 125 -12.92 -16.18 9.78
N ALA A 126 -13.24 -16.65 10.98
CA ALA A 126 -12.30 -17.05 12.03
C ALA A 126 -12.72 -18.35 12.73
N LYS A 127 -11.75 -19.17 13.16
CA LYS A 127 -11.98 -20.39 13.95
C LYS A 127 -11.80 -20.09 15.43
N VAL A 128 -12.84 -20.36 16.23
CA VAL A 128 -12.87 -20.11 17.68
C VAL A 128 -13.22 -21.37 18.45
N VAL A 129 -12.69 -21.47 19.67
CA VAL A 129 -13.13 -22.44 20.67
C VAL A 129 -14.16 -21.78 21.56
N ARG A 130 -15.40 -22.29 21.56
CA ARG A 130 -16.50 -21.86 22.43
C ARG A 130 -17.23 -23.08 22.97
N ASN A 131 -17.60 -23.08 24.25
CA ASN A 131 -18.21 -24.23 24.93
C ASN A 131 -17.45 -25.57 24.72
N GLY A 132 -16.12 -25.53 24.63
CA GLY A 132 -15.25 -26.69 24.39
C GLY A 132 -15.32 -27.25 22.96
N ARG A 133 -15.88 -26.50 22.00
CA ARG A 133 -15.98 -26.91 20.59
C ARG A 133 -15.37 -25.87 19.67
N VAL A 134 -14.63 -26.33 18.67
CA VAL A 134 -14.15 -25.48 17.58
C VAL A 134 -15.32 -25.17 16.64
N SER A 135 -15.59 -23.90 16.41
CA SER A 135 -16.61 -23.41 15.47
C SER A 135 -16.06 -22.28 14.61
N GLU A 136 -16.56 -22.16 13.40
CA GLU A 136 -16.20 -21.06 12.49
C GLU A 136 -17.24 -19.93 12.63
N VAL A 137 -16.77 -18.72 12.91
CA VAL A 137 -17.59 -17.52 13.08
C VAL A 137 -17.11 -16.41 12.15
N LYS A 138 -17.97 -15.44 11.87
CA LYS A 138 -17.54 -14.21 11.19
C LYS A 138 -16.54 -13.47 12.08
N ALA A 139 -15.48 -12.92 11.50
CA ALA A 139 -14.45 -12.18 12.24
C ALA A 139 -15.05 -11.00 13.03
N GLU A 140 -16.11 -10.37 12.51
CA GLU A 140 -16.87 -9.29 13.17
C GLU A 140 -17.49 -9.69 14.52
N ASN A 141 -17.77 -10.99 14.72
CA ASN A 141 -18.42 -11.51 15.92
C ASN A 141 -17.42 -12.01 16.97
N LEU A 142 -16.12 -11.75 16.78
CA LEU A 142 -15.10 -12.02 17.78
C LEU A 142 -15.15 -10.98 18.90
N VAL A 143 -14.87 -11.42 20.12
CA VAL A 143 -14.85 -10.57 21.31
C VAL A 143 -13.59 -10.83 22.15
N PRO A 144 -13.11 -9.84 22.91
CA PRO A 144 -12.02 -10.04 23.86
C PRO A 144 -12.33 -11.18 24.84
N GLY A 145 -11.41 -12.14 24.94
CA GLY A 145 -11.55 -13.38 25.69
C GLY A 145 -11.84 -14.62 24.85
N ASP A 146 -12.24 -14.48 23.57
CA ASP A 146 -12.37 -15.63 22.67
C ASP A 146 -11.02 -16.33 22.49
N ILE A 147 -11.04 -17.67 22.46
CA ILE A 147 -9.88 -18.48 22.12
C ILE A 147 -9.92 -18.77 20.62
N VAL A 148 -8.92 -18.30 19.89
CA VAL A 148 -8.78 -18.53 18.44
C VAL A 148 -7.79 -19.64 18.16
N HIS A 149 -8.11 -20.44 17.15
CA HIS A 149 -7.19 -21.44 16.59
C HIS A 149 -6.71 -20.95 15.23
N VAL A 150 -5.40 -20.75 15.11
CA VAL A 150 -4.78 -20.24 13.87
C VAL A 150 -3.79 -21.26 13.32
N ALA A 151 -3.81 -21.41 12.00
CA ALA A 151 -2.93 -22.29 11.25
C ALA A 151 -2.31 -21.56 10.06
N VAL A 152 -1.30 -22.18 9.44
CA VAL A 152 -0.65 -21.69 8.22
C VAL A 152 -1.67 -21.23 7.18
N GLY A 153 -1.51 -19.99 6.72
CA GLY A 153 -2.39 -19.33 5.76
C GLY A 153 -3.60 -18.61 6.36
N ASP A 154 -3.92 -18.81 7.64
CA ASP A 154 -4.99 -18.06 8.30
C ASP A 154 -4.53 -16.60 8.54
N ARG A 155 -5.43 -15.64 8.25
CA ARG A 155 -5.28 -14.25 8.69
C ARG A 155 -5.70 -14.13 10.15
N ILE A 156 -4.91 -13.41 10.93
CA ILE A 156 -5.17 -13.12 12.33
C ILE A 156 -6.35 -12.14 12.40
N PRO A 157 -7.47 -12.50 13.04
CA PRO A 157 -8.72 -11.75 12.90
C PRO A 157 -8.87 -10.60 13.92
N ALA A 158 -8.05 -10.57 14.96
CA ALA A 158 -8.04 -9.58 16.03
C ALA A 158 -6.66 -9.60 16.73
N ASP A 159 -6.35 -8.62 17.58
CA ASP A 159 -5.09 -8.68 18.34
C ASP A 159 -5.22 -9.74 19.44
N CYS A 160 -4.30 -10.70 19.43
CA CYS A 160 -4.33 -11.90 20.26
C CYS A 160 -3.03 -12.09 21.03
N ARG A 161 -3.13 -12.61 22.25
CA ARG A 161 -1.99 -13.10 23.05
C ARG A 161 -1.82 -14.60 22.83
N LEU A 162 -0.64 -15.03 22.39
CA LEU A 162 -0.34 -16.46 22.22
C LEU A 162 -0.44 -17.22 23.54
N LEU A 163 -1.14 -18.36 23.54
CA LEU A 163 -1.27 -19.24 24.70
C LEU A 163 -0.39 -20.47 24.55
N SER A 164 -0.53 -21.16 23.43
CA SER A 164 0.21 -22.39 23.15
C SER A 164 0.58 -22.47 21.68
N ILE A 165 1.79 -22.97 21.43
CA ILE A 165 2.28 -23.29 20.09
C ILE A 165 2.20 -24.80 19.95
N LEU A 166 1.36 -25.29 19.05
CA LEU A 166 1.11 -26.73 18.83
C LEU A 166 2.14 -27.37 17.89
N SER A 167 2.93 -26.54 17.22
CA SER A 167 3.95 -26.89 16.24
C SER A 167 5.36 -26.67 16.81
N ASN A 168 6.41 -27.08 16.09
CA ASN A 168 7.79 -26.85 16.56
C ASN A 168 8.21 -25.38 16.48
N SER A 169 7.64 -24.63 15.54
CA SER A 169 7.90 -23.21 15.31
C SER A 169 6.61 -22.55 14.86
N PHE A 170 6.39 -21.31 15.29
CA PHE A 170 5.25 -20.50 14.84
C PHE A 170 5.76 -19.14 14.37
N GLN A 171 5.47 -18.79 13.12
CA GLN A 171 5.89 -17.53 12.51
C GLN A 171 4.70 -16.81 11.88
N VAL A 172 4.71 -15.49 12.01
CA VAL A 172 3.67 -14.61 11.50
C VAL A 172 4.29 -13.55 10.60
N ASP A 173 3.70 -13.34 9.43
CA ASP A 173 4.00 -12.25 8.53
C ASP A 173 3.32 -10.98 9.06
N GLN A 174 4.16 -10.06 9.53
CA GLN A 174 3.75 -8.76 10.08
C GLN A 174 4.08 -7.62 9.13
N SER A 175 4.28 -7.89 7.83
CA SER A 175 4.55 -6.89 6.78
C SER A 175 3.51 -5.79 6.76
N ILE A 176 2.25 -6.11 7.06
CA ILE A 176 1.15 -5.16 7.16
C ILE A 176 1.45 -4.04 8.17
N LEU A 177 2.04 -4.36 9.33
CA LEU A 177 2.32 -3.39 10.41
C LEU A 177 3.77 -2.90 10.45
N THR A 178 4.69 -3.63 9.83
CA THR A 178 6.13 -3.36 9.92
C THR A 178 6.75 -2.97 8.59
N GLY A 179 6.10 -3.27 7.46
CA GLY A 179 6.61 -3.07 6.11
C GLY A 179 7.65 -4.10 5.67
N GLU A 180 8.13 -4.92 6.61
CA GLU A 180 9.14 -5.94 6.35
C GLU A 180 8.46 -7.26 5.98
N SER A 181 8.80 -7.83 4.82
CA SER A 181 8.24 -9.11 4.35
C SER A 181 8.84 -10.34 5.04
N GLU A 182 9.74 -10.16 6.02
CA GLU A 182 10.32 -11.26 6.78
C GLU A 182 9.39 -11.72 7.89
N SER A 183 9.18 -13.04 7.97
CA SER A 183 8.33 -13.63 9.00
C SER A 183 8.97 -13.52 10.38
N VAL A 184 8.17 -13.24 11.41
CA VAL A 184 8.66 -13.09 12.78
C VAL A 184 8.29 -14.33 13.58
N GLY A 185 9.31 -14.98 14.14
CA GLY A 185 9.13 -16.09 15.09
C GLY A 185 8.47 -15.60 16.38
N LYS A 186 7.47 -16.36 16.84
CA LYS A 186 6.68 -16.01 18.01
C LYS A 186 6.94 -16.95 19.17
N GLU A 187 6.81 -16.43 20.39
CA GLU A 187 7.04 -17.14 21.64
C GLU A 187 5.87 -16.94 22.62
N ILE A 188 5.80 -17.74 23.68
CA ILE A 188 4.73 -17.64 24.69
C ILE A 188 5.16 -16.87 25.94
N SER A 189 6.47 -16.64 26.13
CA SER A 189 7.07 -15.93 27.26
C SER A 189 6.52 -14.50 27.39
N ALA A 190 6.36 -14.02 28.62
CA ALA A 190 6.02 -12.62 28.87
C ALA A 190 7.22 -11.72 28.56
N ILE A 191 6.97 -10.56 27.96
CA ILE A 191 8.01 -9.59 27.64
C ILE A 191 8.23 -8.69 28.86
N GLN A 192 9.48 -8.36 29.17
CA GLN A 192 9.80 -7.55 30.35
C GLN A 192 9.69 -6.04 30.10
N ASP A 193 9.89 -5.62 28.86
CA ASP A 193 9.82 -4.22 28.47
C ASP A 193 8.36 -3.76 28.33
N GLN A 194 7.95 -2.77 29.12
CA GLN A 194 6.62 -2.17 29.08
C GLN A 194 6.42 -1.22 27.90
N GLN A 195 7.50 -0.77 27.27
CA GLN A 195 7.48 0.13 26.11
C GLN A 195 7.85 -0.60 24.80
N ALA A 196 7.81 -1.93 24.82
CA ALA A 196 8.14 -2.74 23.65
C ALA A 196 7.28 -2.32 22.44
N VAL A 197 7.95 -1.94 21.35
CA VAL A 197 7.29 -1.63 20.08
C VAL A 197 6.57 -2.87 19.54
N LYS A 198 5.57 -2.69 18.68
CA LYS A 198 4.75 -3.81 18.15
C LYS A 198 5.60 -4.93 17.52
N GLN A 199 6.73 -4.57 16.90
CA GLN A 199 7.67 -5.53 16.32
C GLN A 199 8.35 -6.44 17.36
N ASP A 200 8.64 -5.91 18.56
CA ASP A 200 9.29 -6.64 19.66
C ASP A 200 8.30 -7.47 20.48
N GLN A 201 7.00 -7.27 20.26
CA GLN A 201 5.92 -8.04 20.88
C GLN A 201 5.79 -9.43 20.23
N VAL A 202 6.85 -10.25 20.38
CA VAL A 202 6.97 -11.62 19.83
C VAL A 202 5.96 -12.60 20.43
N ASN A 203 5.22 -12.20 21.46
CA ASN A 203 4.24 -13.03 22.14
C ASN A 203 2.79 -12.61 21.84
N MET A 204 2.63 -11.60 20.97
CA MET A 204 1.37 -11.10 20.44
C MET A 204 1.22 -11.48 18.97
N MET A 205 -0.02 -11.59 18.50
CA MET A 205 -0.39 -11.64 17.09
C MET A 205 -1.35 -10.48 16.83
N PHE A 206 -1.20 -9.78 15.71
CA PHE A 206 -1.96 -8.57 15.45
C PHE A 206 -2.99 -8.78 14.34
N SER A 207 -4.14 -8.12 14.46
CA SER A 207 -5.20 -8.15 13.48
C SER A 207 -4.67 -7.81 12.07
N GLY A 208 -5.11 -8.58 11.07
CA GLY A 208 -4.71 -8.43 9.66
C GLY A 208 -3.46 -9.21 9.28
N THR A 209 -2.54 -9.50 10.21
CA THR A 209 -1.30 -10.27 9.94
C THR A 209 -1.60 -11.73 9.53
N THR A 210 -0.66 -12.42 8.88
CA THR A 210 -0.92 -13.78 8.33
C THR A 210 0.03 -14.81 8.94
N VAL A 211 -0.46 -16.00 9.27
CA VAL A 211 0.39 -17.09 9.76
C VAL A 211 1.17 -17.71 8.59
N VAL A 212 2.51 -17.69 8.68
CA VAL A 212 3.41 -18.26 7.65
C VAL A 212 3.74 -19.70 7.96
N THR A 213 4.06 -20.00 9.23
CA THR A 213 4.42 -21.35 9.66
C THR A 213 3.80 -21.68 11.01
N GLY A 214 3.44 -22.95 11.17
CA GLY A 214 2.95 -23.51 12.43
C GLY A 214 1.45 -23.38 12.68
N THR A 215 1.07 -23.87 13.85
CA THR A 215 -0.28 -23.83 14.41
C THR A 215 -0.22 -23.42 15.88
N ALA A 216 -1.17 -22.61 16.33
CA ALA A 216 -1.20 -22.08 17.68
C ALA A 216 -2.63 -21.82 18.19
N HIS A 217 -2.78 -21.81 19.51
CA HIS A 217 -3.92 -21.22 20.18
C HIS A 217 -3.54 -19.86 20.76
N ALA A 218 -4.49 -18.93 20.70
CA ALA A 218 -4.34 -17.61 21.29
C ALA A 218 -5.66 -17.09 21.84
N VAL A 219 -5.56 -16.14 22.77
CA VAL A 219 -6.73 -15.43 23.31
C VAL A 219 -6.82 -14.04 22.70
N VAL A 220 -8.01 -13.66 22.24
CA VAL A 220 -8.29 -12.31 21.74
C VAL A 220 -8.20 -11.32 22.90
N VAL A 221 -7.39 -10.27 22.77
CA VAL A 221 -7.20 -9.27 23.82
C VAL A 221 -7.76 -7.90 23.44
N LEU A 222 -7.74 -7.55 22.15
CA LEU A 222 -8.28 -6.31 21.60
C LEU A 222 -9.00 -6.59 20.29
N THR A 223 -10.07 -5.83 20.02
CA THR A 223 -10.95 -5.96 18.85
C THR A 223 -11.32 -4.59 18.31
N GLY A 224 -11.66 -4.51 17.02
CA GLY A 224 -12.13 -3.27 16.37
C GLY A 224 -11.09 -2.15 16.43
N THR A 225 -11.53 -0.93 16.79
CA THR A 225 -10.69 0.27 16.87
C THR A 225 -9.54 0.17 17.87
N ASN A 226 -9.65 -0.69 18.89
CA ASN A 226 -8.62 -0.81 19.93
C ASN A 226 -7.46 -1.75 19.52
N THR A 227 -7.47 -2.29 18.31
CA THR A 227 -6.37 -3.13 17.80
C THR A 227 -5.24 -2.25 17.25
N ALA A 228 -4.04 -2.81 17.07
CA ALA A 228 -2.94 -2.09 16.46
C ALA A 228 -3.30 -1.47 15.09
N ILE A 229 -4.13 -2.17 14.30
CA ILE A 229 -4.61 -1.67 13.00
C ILE A 229 -5.72 -0.62 13.17
N GLY A 230 -6.52 -0.72 14.23
CA GLY A 230 -7.54 0.26 14.61
C GLY A 230 -6.96 1.58 15.12
N ASP A 231 -5.89 1.53 15.93
CA ASP A 231 -5.15 2.72 16.40
C ASP A 231 -4.62 3.53 15.21
N ILE A 232 -4.13 2.83 14.18
CA ILE A 232 -3.65 3.45 12.94
C ILE A 232 -4.83 4.08 12.18
N HIS A 233 -5.97 3.38 12.09
CA HIS A 233 -7.18 3.92 11.47
C HIS A 233 -7.67 5.22 12.16
N GLU A 234 -7.77 5.25 13.49
CA GLU A 234 -8.20 6.45 14.23
C GLU A 234 -7.23 7.62 14.00
N SER A 235 -5.92 7.34 14.00
CA SER A 235 -4.88 8.34 13.72
C SER A 235 -5.01 8.93 12.30
N ILE A 236 -5.43 8.12 11.32
CA ILE A 236 -5.67 8.54 9.93
C ILE A 236 -6.94 9.39 9.85
N THR A 237 -8.05 8.95 10.43
CA THR A 237 -9.34 9.66 10.37
C THR A 237 -9.29 11.01 11.08
N SER A 238 -8.42 11.18 12.09
CA SER A 238 -8.25 12.43 12.83
C SER A 238 -7.58 13.57 12.01
N GLN A 239 -6.99 13.28 10.84
CA GLN A 239 -6.38 14.29 9.99
C GLN A 239 -7.44 15.02 9.15
N ILE A 240 -7.49 16.34 9.30
CA ILE A 240 -8.44 17.22 8.60
C ILE A 240 -8.05 17.31 7.12
N SER A 241 -8.92 16.84 6.23
CA SER A 241 -8.76 17.00 4.78
C SER A 241 -8.79 18.48 4.40
N GLN A 242 -7.79 18.92 3.63
CA GLN A 242 -7.74 20.27 3.05
C GLN A 242 -8.62 20.36 1.79
N PRO A 243 -9.22 21.53 1.48
CA PRO A 243 -9.97 21.72 0.24
C PRO A 243 -9.06 21.60 -0.99
N THR A 244 -9.61 21.12 -2.12
CA THR A 244 -8.82 20.99 -3.36
C THR A 244 -8.47 22.34 -3.98
N PRO A 245 -7.42 22.42 -4.82
CA PRO A 245 -7.02 23.66 -5.49
C PRO A 245 -8.15 24.34 -6.27
N LEU A 246 -8.97 23.60 -7.03
CA LEU A 246 -10.15 24.19 -7.69
C LEU A 246 -11.17 24.69 -6.68
N LYS A 247 -11.42 23.96 -5.57
CA LYS A 247 -12.38 24.38 -4.55
C LYS A 247 -11.93 25.68 -3.88
N GLU A 248 -10.65 25.83 -3.57
CA GLU A 248 -10.09 27.10 -3.09
C GLU A 248 -10.27 28.23 -4.11
N LYS A 249 -9.97 27.97 -5.39
CA LYS A 249 -10.14 28.97 -6.46
C LYS A 249 -11.59 29.35 -6.70
N LEU A 250 -12.52 28.41 -6.57
CA LEU A 250 -13.96 28.66 -6.65
C LEU A 250 -14.45 29.51 -5.47
N ASN A 251 -13.96 29.26 -4.26
CA ASN A 251 -14.26 30.09 -3.09
C ASN A 251 -13.70 31.51 -3.26
N GLU A 252 -12.44 31.66 -3.66
CA GLU A 252 -11.83 32.95 -3.98
C GLU A 252 -12.61 33.69 -5.08
N PHE A 253 -13.03 32.96 -6.12
CA PHE A 253 -13.84 33.50 -7.20
C PHE A 253 -15.22 33.95 -6.70
N GLY A 254 -15.89 33.13 -5.88
CA GLY A 254 -17.17 33.47 -5.25
C GLY A 254 -17.06 34.76 -4.43
N ASP A 255 -16.00 34.91 -3.64
CA ASP A 255 -15.73 36.12 -2.86
C ASP A 255 -15.48 37.35 -3.74
N GLN A 256 -14.74 37.20 -4.84
CA GLN A 256 -14.53 38.30 -5.79
C GLN A 256 -15.83 38.69 -6.49
N LEU A 257 -16.61 37.70 -6.94
CA LEU A 257 -17.88 37.92 -7.61
C LEU A 257 -18.87 38.61 -6.66
N ALA A 258 -18.94 38.19 -5.40
CA ALA A 258 -19.76 38.82 -4.37
C ALA A 258 -19.45 40.32 -4.20
N LYS A 259 -18.16 40.67 -4.16
CA LYS A 259 -17.70 42.07 -4.07
C LYS A 259 -18.08 42.87 -5.31
N VAL A 260 -17.91 42.30 -6.50
CA VAL A 260 -18.27 42.95 -7.78
C VAL A 260 -19.78 43.17 -7.86
N ILE A 261 -20.59 42.15 -7.56
CA ILE A 261 -22.05 42.25 -7.53
C ILE A 261 -22.50 43.33 -6.54
N SER A 262 -21.98 43.30 -5.32
CA SER A 262 -22.31 44.29 -4.30
C SER A 262 -21.98 45.71 -4.74
N ALA A 263 -20.81 45.90 -5.37
CA ALA A 263 -20.42 47.20 -5.91
C ALA A 263 -21.34 47.69 -7.04
N ILE A 264 -21.71 46.80 -7.97
CA ILE A 264 -22.66 47.12 -9.06
C ILE A 264 -24.03 47.46 -8.48
N CYS A 265 -24.55 46.68 -7.51
CA CYS A 265 -25.83 46.93 -6.87
C CYS A 265 -25.87 48.33 -6.23
N VAL A 266 -24.83 48.69 -5.46
CA VAL A 266 -24.71 50.02 -4.85
C VAL A 266 -24.62 51.11 -5.93
N LEU A 267 -23.85 50.87 -6.99
CA LEU A 267 -23.65 51.85 -8.06
C LEU A 267 -24.94 52.12 -8.86
N VAL A 268 -25.68 51.07 -9.23
CA VAL A 268 -27.00 51.19 -9.90
C VAL A 268 -27.99 51.93 -9.01
N TRP A 269 -28.02 51.61 -7.72
CA TRP A 269 -28.87 52.29 -6.75
C TRP A 269 -28.52 53.78 -6.62
N LEU A 270 -27.21 54.12 -6.59
CA LEU A 270 -26.74 55.50 -6.52
C LEU A 270 -26.98 56.30 -7.80
N ILE A 271 -26.80 55.72 -8.99
CA ILE A 271 -27.10 56.38 -10.28
C ILE A 271 -28.59 56.77 -10.33
N ASN A 272 -29.45 55.86 -9.88
CA ASN A 272 -30.89 56.05 -9.91
C ASN A 272 -31.45 56.93 -8.78
N ILE A 273 -30.61 57.46 -7.88
CA ILE A 273 -31.04 58.30 -6.75
C ILE A 273 -31.84 59.54 -7.18
N ARG A 274 -31.57 60.07 -8.38
CA ARG A 274 -32.30 61.22 -8.95
C ARG A 274 -33.73 60.86 -9.36
N HIS A 275 -33.96 59.59 -9.68
CA HIS A 275 -35.27 59.06 -10.08
C HIS A 275 -36.10 58.56 -8.90
N PHE A 276 -35.58 58.61 -7.66
CA PHE A 276 -36.33 58.17 -6.47
C PHE A 276 -37.57 59.04 -6.19
N ASN A 277 -37.61 60.26 -6.72
CA ASN A 277 -38.72 61.19 -6.58
C ASN A 277 -39.66 61.22 -7.80
N ASP A 278 -39.55 60.25 -8.71
CA ASP A 278 -40.35 60.24 -9.95
C ASP A 278 -41.85 59.99 -9.66
N PRO A 279 -42.80 60.67 -10.33
CA PRO A 279 -44.23 60.60 -10.02
C PRO A 279 -44.85 59.20 -10.20
N SER A 280 -44.20 58.36 -11.01
CA SER A 280 -44.50 56.95 -11.26
C SER A 280 -44.54 56.09 -9.98
N HIS A 281 -43.82 56.49 -8.92
CA HIS A 281 -43.70 55.75 -7.66
C HIS A 281 -44.50 56.36 -6.50
N GLY A 282 -45.43 57.29 -6.80
CA GLY A 282 -46.32 57.90 -5.81
C GLY A 282 -45.70 59.03 -4.98
N ASN A 283 -44.70 59.74 -5.51
CA ASN A 283 -44.02 60.89 -4.88
C ASN A 283 -43.38 60.62 -3.49
N SER A 284 -43.09 59.36 -3.14
CA SER A 284 -42.41 59.02 -1.90
C SER A 284 -40.98 58.54 -2.18
N TRP A 285 -39.99 59.28 -1.68
CA TRP A 285 -38.56 58.95 -1.80
C TRP A 285 -38.24 57.52 -1.31
N THR A 286 -38.93 57.07 -0.26
CA THR A 286 -38.77 55.72 0.30
C THR A 286 -39.22 54.61 -0.64
N LYS A 287 -40.31 54.84 -1.41
CA LYS A 287 -40.83 53.85 -2.36
C LYS A 287 -39.91 53.73 -3.58
N GLY A 288 -39.40 54.85 -4.09
CA GLY A 288 -38.39 54.85 -5.14
C GLY A 288 -37.09 54.16 -4.71
N ALA A 289 -36.61 54.42 -3.49
CA ALA A 289 -35.40 53.78 -2.96
C ALA A 289 -35.54 52.25 -2.84
N ILE A 290 -36.71 51.76 -2.42
CA ILE A 290 -37.02 50.32 -2.34
C ILE A 290 -37.12 49.71 -3.73
N TYR A 291 -37.76 50.39 -4.69
CA TYR A 291 -37.92 49.91 -6.06
C TYR A 291 -36.57 49.71 -6.77
N TYR A 292 -35.69 50.71 -6.72
CA TYR A 292 -34.36 50.59 -7.32
C TYR A 292 -33.43 49.64 -6.55
N LEU A 293 -33.64 49.45 -5.25
CA LEU A 293 -32.94 48.43 -4.48
C LEU A 293 -33.39 47.02 -4.88
N LYS A 294 -34.69 46.81 -5.14
CA LYS A 294 -35.25 45.56 -5.69
C LYS A 294 -34.65 45.25 -7.06
N ILE A 295 -34.56 46.23 -7.96
CA ILE A 295 -33.88 46.08 -9.26
C ILE A 295 -32.40 45.71 -9.07
N ALA A 296 -31.70 46.38 -8.16
CA ALA A 296 -30.30 46.09 -7.89
C ALA A 296 -30.09 44.66 -7.36
N VAL A 297 -30.93 44.18 -6.44
CA VAL A 297 -30.87 42.81 -5.91
C VAL A 297 -31.20 41.78 -7.00
N SER A 298 -32.23 42.03 -7.82
CA SER A 298 -32.59 41.13 -8.94
C SER A 298 -31.49 41.07 -10.01
N LEU A 299 -30.82 42.19 -10.29
CA LEU A 299 -29.62 42.24 -11.13
C LEU A 299 -28.47 41.43 -10.51
N GLY A 300 -28.28 41.54 -9.19
CA GLY A 300 -27.25 40.79 -8.48
C GLY A 300 -27.46 39.28 -8.53
N VAL A 301 -28.72 38.82 -8.49
CA VAL A 301 -29.07 37.40 -8.67
C VAL A 301 -28.73 36.91 -10.08
N ALA A 302 -29.08 37.67 -11.12
CA ALA A 302 -28.78 37.31 -12.52
C ALA A 302 -27.27 37.18 -12.80
N ALA A 303 -26.42 37.83 -12.00
CA ALA A 303 -24.97 37.72 -12.13
C ALA A 303 -24.39 36.37 -11.67
N ILE A 304 -25.12 35.59 -10.88
CA ILE A 304 -24.59 34.40 -10.19
C ILE A 304 -24.69 33.17 -11.12
N PRO A 305 -23.60 32.43 -11.35
CA PRO A 305 -23.61 31.27 -12.25
C PRO A 305 -24.16 30.04 -11.53
N GLU A 306 -25.49 29.98 -11.38
CA GLU A 306 -26.21 28.95 -10.63
C GLU A 306 -25.95 27.51 -11.10
N GLY A 307 -25.64 27.33 -12.39
CA GLY A 307 -25.33 26.01 -12.98
C GLY A 307 -23.91 25.51 -12.72
N LEU A 308 -23.03 26.33 -12.13
CA LEU A 308 -21.60 26.03 -12.01
C LEU A 308 -21.33 24.75 -11.21
N ALA A 309 -21.92 24.62 -10.02
CA ALA A 309 -21.73 23.48 -9.13
C ALA A 309 -22.18 22.16 -9.79
N VAL A 310 -23.37 22.16 -10.41
CA VAL A 310 -23.96 20.99 -11.08
C VAL A 310 -23.07 20.50 -12.23
N VAL A 311 -22.54 21.42 -13.04
CA VAL A 311 -21.72 21.00 -14.19
C VAL A 311 -20.35 20.49 -13.74
N ILE A 312 -19.74 21.10 -12.72
CA ILE A 312 -18.47 20.60 -12.15
C ILE A 312 -18.65 19.18 -11.63
N THR A 313 -19.66 18.93 -10.78
CA THR A 313 -19.95 17.60 -10.24
C THR A 313 -20.21 16.58 -11.35
N THR A 314 -20.97 16.95 -12.38
CA THR A 314 -21.24 16.07 -13.53
C THR A 314 -19.96 15.75 -14.31
N CYS A 315 -19.10 16.74 -14.53
CA CYS A 315 -17.83 16.56 -15.24
C CYS A 315 -16.89 15.62 -14.47
N LEU A 316 -16.75 15.83 -13.15
CA LEU A 316 -15.94 14.98 -12.27
C LEU A 316 -16.49 13.55 -12.18
N ALA A 317 -17.81 13.37 -12.12
CA ALA A 317 -18.44 12.05 -12.10
C ALA A 317 -18.22 11.27 -13.41
N LEU A 318 -18.36 11.93 -14.56
CA LEU A 318 -18.06 11.32 -15.86
C LEU A 318 -16.56 10.98 -15.99
N GLY A 319 -15.69 11.85 -15.47
CA GLY A 319 -14.25 11.62 -15.39
C GLY A 319 -13.89 10.40 -14.56
N THR A 320 -14.47 10.30 -13.36
CA THR A 320 -14.31 9.15 -12.45
C THR A 320 -14.70 7.84 -13.13
N ARG A 321 -15.80 7.84 -13.90
CA ARG A 321 -16.23 6.65 -14.65
C ARG A 321 -15.22 6.24 -15.73
N LYS A 322 -14.60 7.20 -16.42
CA LYS A 322 -13.55 6.91 -17.41
C LYS A 322 -12.28 6.38 -16.75
N MET A 323 -11.88 6.94 -15.61
CA MET A 323 -10.74 6.47 -14.82
C MET A 323 -10.96 5.04 -14.33
N ALA A 324 -12.15 4.73 -13.81
CA ALA A 324 -12.50 3.37 -13.37
C ALA A 324 -12.42 2.35 -14.52
N ALA A 325 -12.79 2.75 -15.75
CA ALA A 325 -12.65 1.90 -16.93
C ALA A 325 -11.17 1.64 -17.33
N LYS A 326 -10.24 2.46 -16.84
CA LYS A 326 -8.79 2.27 -16.94
C LYS A 326 -8.18 1.74 -15.62
N ASN A 327 -8.96 1.04 -14.79
CA ASN A 327 -8.53 0.45 -13.50
C ASN A 327 -8.15 1.45 -12.39
N ALA A 328 -8.38 2.75 -12.58
CA ALA A 328 -8.19 3.78 -11.55
C ALA A 328 -9.52 4.06 -10.82
N ILE A 329 -9.73 3.43 -9.66
CA ILE A 329 -10.96 3.59 -8.87
C ILE A 329 -10.80 4.80 -7.96
N VAL A 330 -11.47 5.91 -8.31
CA VAL A 330 -11.45 7.13 -7.51
C VAL A 330 -12.56 7.07 -6.47
N ARG A 331 -12.20 7.28 -5.19
CA ARG A 331 -13.11 7.27 -4.05
C ARG A 331 -13.68 8.66 -3.74
N SER A 332 -12.93 9.71 -4.08
CA SER A 332 -13.27 11.11 -3.82
C SER A 332 -13.31 11.90 -5.13
N LEU A 333 -14.48 12.43 -5.50
CA LEU A 333 -14.65 13.15 -6.78
C LEU A 333 -13.67 14.33 -6.95
N PRO A 334 -13.38 15.15 -5.92
CA PRO A 334 -12.40 16.24 -6.05
C PRO A 334 -10.96 15.76 -6.35
N SER A 335 -10.61 14.52 -6.02
CA SER A 335 -9.26 13.98 -6.24
C SER A 335 -8.94 13.78 -7.73
N VAL A 336 -9.97 13.62 -8.57
CA VAL A 336 -9.83 13.58 -10.05
C VAL A 336 -9.16 14.84 -10.59
N GLU A 337 -9.54 16.00 -10.05
CA GLU A 337 -9.01 17.30 -10.45
C GLU A 337 -7.60 17.53 -9.90
N THR A 338 -7.42 17.25 -8.61
CA THR A 338 -6.12 17.35 -7.93
C THR A 338 -5.05 16.52 -8.67
N LEU A 339 -5.44 15.35 -9.22
CA LEU A 339 -4.53 14.47 -9.97
C LEU A 339 -3.99 15.12 -11.25
N GLY A 340 -4.79 15.96 -11.91
CA GLY A 340 -4.34 16.72 -13.07
C GLY A 340 -3.25 17.75 -12.74
N SER A 341 -3.27 18.28 -11.51
CA SER A 341 -2.35 19.31 -11.01
C SER A 341 -1.14 18.72 -10.27
N CYS A 342 -1.03 17.40 -10.16
CA CYS A 342 0.08 16.71 -9.50
C CYS A 342 1.43 17.14 -10.09
N SER A 343 2.36 17.53 -9.20
CA SER A 343 3.72 17.94 -9.54
C SER A 343 4.78 16.97 -9.02
N VAL A 344 4.48 16.27 -7.92
CA VAL A 344 5.38 15.26 -7.32
C VAL A 344 4.63 13.98 -6.99
N ILE A 345 5.14 12.84 -7.46
CA ILE A 345 4.67 11.51 -7.07
C ILE A 345 5.70 10.90 -6.12
N CYS A 346 5.37 10.84 -4.84
CA CYS A 346 6.09 10.05 -3.85
C CYS A 346 5.61 8.60 -3.93
N SER A 347 6.50 7.67 -4.24
CA SER A 347 6.15 6.26 -4.39
C SER A 347 6.91 5.38 -3.43
N ASP A 348 6.19 4.47 -2.76
CA ASP A 348 6.86 3.32 -2.16
C ASP A 348 7.49 2.46 -3.26
N LYS A 349 8.57 1.77 -2.91
CA LYS A 349 9.29 0.90 -3.84
C LYS A 349 8.66 -0.49 -3.89
N THR A 350 8.48 -1.13 -2.73
CA THR A 350 8.13 -2.56 -2.66
C THR A 350 6.65 -2.73 -2.95
N GLY A 351 6.30 -3.60 -3.90
CA GLY A 351 4.89 -3.85 -4.26
C GLY A 351 4.28 -2.81 -5.20
N THR A 352 4.77 -1.56 -5.16
CA THR A 352 4.36 -0.51 -6.09
C THR A 352 5.25 -0.42 -7.34
N LEU A 353 6.52 -0.03 -7.19
CA LEU A 353 7.46 0.08 -8.33
C LEU A 353 8.06 -1.28 -8.71
N THR A 354 8.13 -2.19 -7.76
CA THR A 354 8.54 -3.58 -7.95
C THR A 354 7.34 -4.52 -7.90
N THR A 355 7.55 -5.76 -8.36
CA THR A 355 6.49 -6.77 -8.36
C THR A 355 6.23 -7.35 -6.97
N ASN A 356 7.11 -7.11 -5.99
CA ASN A 356 7.17 -7.84 -4.72
C ASN A 356 7.26 -9.37 -4.94
N GLN A 357 7.83 -9.77 -6.07
CA GLN A 357 8.04 -11.18 -6.43
C GLN A 357 9.54 -11.43 -6.55
N MET A 358 10.13 -11.80 -5.41
CA MET A 358 11.55 -12.14 -5.33
C MET A 358 11.89 -13.18 -6.40
N SER A 359 12.86 -12.86 -7.27
CA SER A 359 13.32 -13.76 -8.32
C SER A 359 14.84 -13.92 -8.26
N VAL A 360 15.32 -15.15 -8.45
CA VAL A 360 16.75 -15.39 -8.63
C VAL A 360 17.13 -14.90 -10.01
N ASN A 361 18.17 -14.07 -10.06
CA ASN A 361 18.66 -13.46 -11.29
C ASN A 361 20.07 -13.94 -11.61
N ARG A 362 20.91 -14.19 -10.60
CA ARG A 362 22.28 -14.66 -10.76
C ARG A 362 22.55 -15.92 -9.95
N VAL A 363 23.31 -16.85 -10.52
CA VAL A 363 23.90 -17.99 -9.79
C VAL A 363 25.38 -18.03 -10.11
N VAL A 364 26.23 -18.09 -9.08
CA VAL A 364 27.69 -18.08 -9.26
C VAL A 364 28.36 -19.22 -8.49
N TYR A 365 29.31 -19.87 -9.13
CA TYR A 365 30.12 -20.94 -8.55
C TYR A 365 31.58 -20.85 -9.00
N ILE A 366 32.47 -21.59 -8.35
CA ILE A 366 33.91 -21.51 -8.63
C ILE A 366 34.23 -22.23 -9.95
N ASN A 367 34.97 -21.57 -10.84
CA ASN A 367 35.34 -22.09 -12.15
C ASN A 367 36.29 -23.31 -12.07
N GLU A 368 36.49 -24.02 -13.18
CA GLU A 368 37.31 -25.23 -13.19
C GLU A 368 38.78 -25.01 -12.84
N SER A 369 39.30 -23.79 -13.05
CA SER A 369 40.68 -23.42 -12.70
C SER A 369 40.90 -23.20 -11.20
N GLY A 370 39.83 -23.12 -10.39
CA GLY A 370 39.92 -22.80 -8.96
C GLY A 370 40.50 -21.40 -8.69
N SER A 371 40.43 -20.49 -9.67
CA SER A 371 41.02 -19.15 -9.58
C SER A 371 40.07 -18.00 -9.91
N GLY A 372 38.85 -18.31 -10.37
CA GLY A 372 37.80 -17.35 -10.66
C GLY A 372 36.41 -17.98 -10.53
N LEU A 373 35.40 -17.25 -10.99
CA LEU A 373 34.00 -17.64 -10.87
C LEU A 373 33.37 -17.87 -12.25
N GLU A 374 32.33 -18.69 -12.29
CA GLU A 374 31.40 -18.82 -13.42
C GLU A 374 30.02 -18.37 -12.98
N GLU A 375 29.40 -17.50 -13.79
CA GLU A 375 28.09 -16.91 -13.53
C GLU A 375 27.06 -17.44 -14.52
N LEU A 376 25.84 -17.66 -14.02
CA LEU A 376 24.65 -17.96 -14.79
C LEU A 376 23.64 -16.84 -14.56
N GLU A 377 23.03 -16.37 -15.64
CA GLU A 377 21.90 -15.46 -15.56
C GLU A 377 20.60 -16.25 -15.67
N VAL A 378 19.62 -15.86 -14.87
CA VAL A 378 18.32 -16.53 -14.76
C VAL A 378 17.24 -15.55 -15.19
N GLU A 379 16.52 -15.89 -16.25
CA GLU A 379 15.43 -15.07 -16.78
C GLU A 379 14.16 -15.24 -15.94
N GLY A 380 13.40 -14.15 -15.78
CA GLY A 380 12.06 -14.13 -15.18
C GLY A 380 11.96 -13.27 -13.92
N THR A 381 10.85 -12.57 -13.79
CA THR A 381 10.61 -11.53 -12.77
C THR A 381 9.43 -11.85 -11.84
N SER A 382 8.97 -13.11 -11.86
CA SER A 382 7.80 -13.56 -11.13
C SER A 382 8.01 -14.93 -10.49
N PHE A 383 7.03 -15.38 -9.69
CA PHE A 383 6.99 -16.74 -9.17
C PHE A 383 6.57 -17.80 -10.21
N ALA A 384 6.40 -17.40 -11.48
CA ALA A 384 6.18 -18.36 -12.55
C ALA A 384 7.44 -19.22 -12.74
N PRO A 385 7.32 -20.55 -12.80
CA PRO A 385 8.46 -21.44 -12.98
C PRO A 385 8.95 -21.45 -14.45
N GLU A 386 8.85 -20.34 -15.17
CA GLU A 386 9.18 -20.18 -16.59
C GLU A 386 10.32 -19.17 -16.76
N GLY A 387 11.21 -19.44 -17.70
CA GLY A 387 12.40 -18.63 -17.98
C GLY A 387 13.58 -19.49 -18.42
N SER A 388 14.49 -18.89 -19.19
CA SER A 388 15.73 -19.53 -19.62
C SER A 388 16.89 -19.27 -18.64
N ILE A 389 17.93 -20.12 -18.72
CA ILE A 389 19.19 -19.91 -18.01
C ILE A 389 20.26 -19.71 -19.05
N THR A 390 21.00 -18.60 -18.94
CA THR A 390 22.04 -18.23 -19.89
C THR A 390 23.40 -18.19 -19.21
N LYS A 391 24.43 -18.53 -19.99
CA LYS A 391 25.84 -18.37 -19.61
C LYS A 391 26.57 -17.73 -20.78
N ASP A 392 27.25 -16.61 -20.55
CA ASP A 392 27.95 -15.82 -21.58
C ASP A 392 27.05 -15.51 -22.80
N GLY A 393 25.78 -15.18 -22.56
CA GLY A 393 24.79 -14.88 -23.60
C GLY A 393 24.24 -16.10 -24.35
N LYS A 394 24.60 -17.34 -23.97
CA LYS A 394 24.10 -18.57 -24.58
C LYS A 394 23.14 -19.31 -23.64
N THR A 395 21.97 -19.69 -24.13
CA THR A 395 21.01 -20.50 -23.38
C THR A 395 21.55 -21.90 -23.11
N LEU A 396 21.50 -22.32 -21.86
CA LEU A 396 21.88 -23.66 -21.41
C LEU A 396 20.65 -24.56 -21.35
N GLU A 397 20.68 -25.67 -22.09
CA GLU A 397 19.67 -26.73 -21.94
C GLU A 397 20.08 -27.71 -20.83
N HIS A 398 19.16 -27.97 -19.90
CA HIS A 398 19.35 -28.86 -18.76
C HIS A 398 20.64 -28.63 -17.94
N PRO A 399 20.81 -27.46 -17.29
CA PRO A 399 22.06 -27.14 -16.56
C PRO A 399 22.45 -28.16 -15.47
N ALA A 400 21.49 -28.75 -14.76
CA ALA A 400 21.79 -29.77 -13.75
C ALA A 400 22.26 -31.12 -14.33
N SER A 401 22.00 -31.43 -15.60
CA SER A 401 22.53 -32.67 -16.22
C SER A 401 23.97 -32.49 -16.71
N THR A 402 24.40 -31.26 -16.98
CA THR A 402 25.73 -30.95 -17.52
C THR A 402 26.74 -30.56 -16.44
N SER A 403 26.29 -30.10 -15.28
CA SER A 403 27.15 -29.78 -14.13
C SER A 403 26.69 -30.42 -12.83
N SER A 404 27.60 -31.16 -12.20
CA SER A 404 27.41 -31.71 -10.84
C SER A 404 27.32 -30.61 -9.79
N THR A 405 28.09 -29.53 -9.93
CA THR A 405 28.04 -28.37 -9.02
C THR A 405 26.67 -27.71 -9.05
N ILE A 406 26.13 -27.45 -10.24
CA ILE A 406 24.77 -26.92 -10.40
C ILE A 406 23.75 -27.90 -9.80
N ALA A 407 23.88 -29.21 -10.08
CA ALA A 407 22.96 -30.21 -9.55
C ALA A 407 22.91 -30.25 -8.01
N GLN A 408 24.07 -30.12 -7.33
CA GLN A 408 24.15 -30.07 -5.88
C GLN A 408 23.61 -28.75 -5.31
N LEU A 409 23.87 -27.63 -5.99
CA LEU A 409 23.30 -26.33 -5.63
C LEU A 409 21.76 -26.38 -5.71
N THR A 410 21.22 -26.94 -6.79
CA THR A 410 19.78 -27.16 -6.99
C THR A 410 19.19 -28.08 -5.92
N GLU A 411 19.93 -29.11 -5.49
CA GLU A 411 19.49 -30.00 -4.41
C GLU A 411 19.30 -29.23 -3.09
N VAL A 412 20.25 -28.36 -2.72
CA VAL A 412 20.10 -27.50 -1.54
C VAL A 412 18.91 -26.55 -1.69
N ALA A 413 18.79 -25.87 -2.83
CA ALA A 413 17.71 -24.93 -3.10
C ALA A 413 16.31 -25.58 -3.07
N ALA A 414 16.20 -26.85 -3.49
CA ALA A 414 14.94 -27.60 -3.50
C ALA A 414 14.55 -28.10 -2.10
N ILE A 415 15.51 -28.65 -1.35
CA ILE A 415 15.21 -29.41 -0.13
C ILE A 415 15.29 -28.55 1.12
N CYS A 416 16.30 -27.68 1.21
CA CYS A 416 16.45 -26.72 2.30
C CYS A 416 15.52 -25.53 2.08
N ASN A 417 14.22 -25.81 1.99
CA ASN A 417 13.19 -24.87 1.55
C ASN A 417 11.83 -25.30 2.14
N GLY A 418 11.19 -24.37 2.86
CA GLY A 418 9.87 -24.53 3.47
C GLY A 418 8.72 -23.98 2.63
N SER A 419 9.03 -23.22 1.58
CA SER A 419 8.04 -22.51 0.78
C SER A 419 7.56 -23.34 -0.41
N THR A 420 6.32 -23.07 -0.79
CA THR A 420 5.64 -23.69 -1.92
C THR A 420 5.03 -22.64 -2.83
N LEU A 421 4.85 -23.00 -4.09
CA LEU A 421 4.22 -22.16 -5.10
C LEU A 421 2.77 -22.60 -5.24
N SER A 422 1.87 -21.64 -5.43
CA SER A 422 0.47 -21.84 -5.75
C SER A 422 0.13 -21.12 -7.04
N TYR A 423 -0.94 -21.53 -7.70
CA TYR A 423 -1.42 -20.91 -8.93
C TYR A 423 -2.90 -20.59 -8.77
N ASP A 424 -3.22 -19.32 -8.99
CA ASP A 424 -4.59 -18.82 -8.98
C ASP A 424 -5.18 -18.95 -10.38
N SER A 425 -6.18 -19.82 -10.54
CA SER A 425 -6.84 -20.03 -11.82
C SER A 425 -7.75 -18.88 -12.25
N ALA A 426 -8.27 -18.09 -11.30
CA ALA A 426 -9.14 -16.96 -11.59
C ALA A 426 -8.36 -15.79 -12.17
N HIS A 427 -7.20 -15.48 -11.58
CA HIS A 427 -6.34 -14.38 -12.00
C HIS A 427 -5.18 -14.79 -12.92
N ARG A 428 -4.97 -16.10 -13.11
CA ARG A 428 -3.85 -16.69 -13.89
C ARG A 428 -2.48 -16.25 -13.39
N THR A 429 -2.34 -16.07 -12.09
CA THR A 429 -1.12 -15.62 -11.42
C THR A 429 -0.48 -16.74 -10.60
N PHE A 430 0.84 -16.69 -10.49
CA PHE A 430 1.63 -17.58 -9.64
C PHE A 430 1.96 -16.86 -8.34
N ASN A 431 1.62 -17.48 -7.21
CA ASN A 431 1.81 -16.91 -5.90
C ASN A 431 2.76 -17.77 -5.07
N ASN A 432 3.45 -17.15 -4.12
CA ASN A 432 4.27 -17.85 -3.15
C ASN A 432 3.47 -18.09 -1.87
N VAL A 433 3.67 -19.26 -1.27
CA VAL A 433 3.16 -19.63 0.05
C VAL A 433 4.38 -19.97 0.91
N GLY A 434 4.78 -19.01 1.74
CA GLY A 434 6.01 -19.06 2.53
C GLY A 434 6.85 -17.79 2.33
N GLU A 435 8.15 -17.87 2.58
CA GLU A 435 9.07 -16.74 2.43
C GLU A 435 9.38 -16.46 0.95
N PRO A 436 9.30 -15.19 0.47
CA PRO A 436 9.59 -14.84 -0.92
C PRO A 436 10.97 -15.33 -1.42
N THR A 437 11.99 -15.24 -0.57
CA THR A 437 13.36 -15.69 -0.88
C THR A 437 13.43 -17.19 -1.16
N GLU A 438 12.68 -17.99 -0.41
CA GLU A 438 12.56 -19.42 -0.62
C GLU A 438 11.68 -19.77 -1.82
N GLY A 439 10.60 -19.01 -2.06
CA GLY A 439 9.79 -19.09 -3.28
C GLY A 439 10.65 -18.88 -4.53
N ALA A 440 11.55 -17.90 -4.50
CA ALA A 440 12.51 -17.63 -5.57
C ALA A 440 13.45 -18.83 -5.82
N LEU A 441 13.95 -19.47 -4.76
CA LEU A 441 14.76 -20.69 -4.87
C LEU A 441 13.95 -21.85 -5.45
N ARG A 442 12.66 -21.98 -5.09
CA ARG A 442 11.78 -23.02 -5.65
C ARG A 442 11.61 -22.83 -7.16
N VAL A 443 11.38 -21.59 -7.60
CA VAL A 443 11.31 -21.21 -9.02
C VAL A 443 12.62 -21.50 -9.74
N LEU A 444 13.76 -21.17 -9.13
CA LEU A 444 15.09 -21.47 -9.68
C LEU A 444 15.26 -22.98 -9.92
N VAL A 445 14.84 -23.81 -8.96
CA VAL A 445 14.91 -25.28 -9.09
C VAL A 445 14.11 -25.76 -10.29
N GLU A 446 12.88 -25.27 -10.48
CA GLU A 446 12.05 -25.64 -11.63
C GLU A 446 12.65 -25.18 -12.97
N LYS A 447 13.39 -24.07 -13.00
CA LYS A 447 14.10 -23.56 -14.20
C LYS A 447 15.36 -24.36 -14.53
N ILE A 448 16.16 -24.74 -13.52
CA ILE A 448 17.39 -25.52 -13.71
C ILE A 448 17.08 -26.97 -14.15
N GLY A 449 16.04 -27.56 -13.58
CA GLY A 449 15.71 -28.98 -13.82
C GLY A 449 16.57 -29.95 -13.00
N THR A 450 16.41 -31.23 -13.28
CA THR A 450 17.13 -32.33 -12.64
C THR A 450 18.33 -32.82 -13.48
N THR A 451 19.11 -33.74 -12.92
CA THR A 451 20.16 -34.47 -13.65
C THR A 451 19.62 -35.38 -14.76
N ASP A 452 18.31 -35.65 -14.80
CA ASP A 452 17.66 -36.52 -15.78
C ASP A 452 16.97 -35.66 -16.86
N ALA A 453 17.61 -35.54 -18.02
CA ALA A 453 17.09 -34.75 -19.14
C ALA A 453 15.71 -35.25 -19.62
N ALA A 454 15.47 -36.57 -19.59
CA ALA A 454 14.20 -37.14 -20.03
C ALA A 454 13.05 -36.77 -19.08
N TYR A 455 13.33 -36.71 -17.77
CA TYR A 455 12.36 -36.22 -16.78
C TYR A 455 12.06 -34.74 -17.01
N ASN A 456 13.10 -33.92 -17.25
CA ASN A 456 12.94 -32.49 -17.49
C ASN A 456 12.06 -32.20 -18.72
N SER A 457 12.18 -32.97 -19.81
CA SER A 457 11.40 -32.78 -21.02
C SER A 457 9.89 -33.07 -20.86
N GLN A 458 9.47 -33.82 -19.83
CA GLN A 458 8.05 -34.09 -19.56
C GLN A 458 7.28 -32.83 -19.17
N ARG A 459 8.00 -31.81 -18.70
CA ARG A 459 7.45 -30.55 -18.20
C ARG A 459 6.68 -29.76 -19.26
N SER A 460 7.12 -29.78 -20.52
CA SER A 460 6.58 -28.92 -21.59
C SER A 460 5.09 -29.15 -21.88
N GLY A 461 4.55 -30.34 -21.60
CA GLY A 461 3.15 -30.70 -21.84
C GLY A 461 2.22 -30.61 -20.62
N MET A 462 2.73 -30.19 -19.46
CA MET A 462 1.96 -30.21 -18.20
C MET A 462 1.09 -28.96 -18.01
N THR A 463 0.01 -29.10 -17.24
CA THR A 463 -0.82 -27.97 -16.80
C THR A 463 -0.05 -27.09 -15.80
N PRO A 464 -0.41 -25.80 -15.64
CA PRO A 464 0.26 -24.88 -14.72
C PRO A 464 0.40 -25.43 -13.29
N ASN A 465 -0.69 -25.98 -12.72
CA ASN A 465 -0.67 -26.59 -11.37
C ASN A 465 0.31 -27.75 -11.24
N SER A 466 0.39 -28.62 -12.24
CA SER A 466 1.30 -29.77 -12.22
C SER A 466 2.76 -29.38 -12.41
N LYS A 467 3.03 -28.24 -13.08
CA LYS A 467 4.38 -27.71 -13.32
C LYS A 467 5.02 -27.09 -12.08
N LEU A 468 4.24 -26.66 -11.09
CA LEU A 468 4.71 -25.87 -9.94
C LEU A 468 5.83 -26.53 -9.13
N HIS A 469 5.72 -27.85 -8.93
CA HIS A 469 6.58 -28.61 -8.04
C HIS A 469 7.18 -29.85 -8.71
N HIS A 470 7.16 -29.91 -10.04
CA HIS A 470 7.51 -31.12 -10.78
C HIS A 470 8.97 -31.52 -10.55
N ILE A 471 9.90 -30.56 -10.69
CA ILE A 471 11.33 -30.80 -10.54
C ILE A 471 11.70 -30.91 -9.06
N SER A 472 11.21 -29.99 -8.24
CA SER A 472 11.56 -29.95 -6.82
C SER A 472 11.09 -31.20 -6.07
N LYS A 473 9.90 -31.73 -6.38
CA LYS A 473 9.42 -33.00 -5.82
C LYS A 473 10.36 -34.16 -6.11
N ARG A 474 10.98 -34.20 -7.29
CA ARG A 474 11.94 -35.25 -7.66
C ARG A 474 13.18 -35.25 -6.75
N TYR A 475 13.64 -34.09 -6.31
CA TYR A 475 14.73 -33.96 -5.34
C TYR A 475 14.28 -34.41 -3.95
N GLU A 476 13.09 -33.99 -3.50
CA GLU A 476 12.54 -34.36 -2.21
C GLU A 476 12.29 -35.87 -2.07
N GLU A 477 11.90 -36.55 -3.16
CA GLU A 477 11.77 -38.01 -3.20
C GLU A 477 13.11 -38.76 -3.13
N LYS A 478 14.18 -38.20 -3.72
CA LYS A 478 15.52 -38.81 -3.71
C LYS A 478 16.20 -38.69 -2.34
N ALA A 479 15.95 -37.59 -1.63
CA ALA A 479 16.60 -37.26 -0.38
C ALA A 479 15.55 -36.82 0.65
N PRO A 480 14.89 -37.79 1.34
CA PRO A 480 13.84 -37.47 2.30
C PRO A 480 14.40 -36.64 3.46
N LYS A 481 13.64 -35.59 3.84
CA LYS A 481 13.96 -34.70 4.97
C LYS A 481 13.74 -35.47 6.28
N LEU A 482 14.77 -35.49 7.13
CA LEU A 482 14.73 -36.15 8.45
C LEU A 482 14.44 -35.15 9.57
N SER A 483 15.11 -33.99 9.52
CA SER A 483 14.93 -32.90 10.49
C SER A 483 15.27 -31.57 9.84
N ILE A 484 14.63 -30.51 10.33
CA ILE A 484 14.87 -29.12 9.93
C ILE A 484 15.50 -28.42 11.13
N PHE A 485 16.54 -27.63 10.87
CA PHE A 485 17.14 -26.72 11.83
C PHE A 485 16.78 -25.31 11.36
N GLU A 486 15.88 -24.66 12.09
CA GLU A 486 15.19 -23.46 11.68
C GLU A 486 16.13 -22.25 11.60
N PHE A 487 15.82 -21.31 10.70
CA PHE A 487 16.56 -20.07 10.63
C PHE A 487 16.57 -19.34 11.97
N SER A 488 17.73 -18.82 12.37
CA SER A 488 17.82 -17.89 13.49
C SER A 488 18.70 -16.70 13.16
N ARG A 489 18.35 -15.54 13.73
CA ARG A 489 19.05 -14.27 13.49
C ARG A 489 20.52 -14.31 13.92
N ASP A 490 20.84 -15.10 14.94
CA ASP A 490 22.21 -15.22 15.46
C ASP A 490 23.15 -15.89 14.45
N ARG A 491 22.71 -17.00 13.85
CA ARG A 491 23.53 -17.82 12.93
C ARG A 491 23.37 -17.46 11.46
N LYS A 492 22.29 -16.73 11.13
CA LYS A 492 21.90 -16.27 9.78
C LYS A 492 21.90 -17.37 8.71
N SER A 493 21.52 -18.58 9.09
CA SER A 493 21.43 -19.75 8.20
C SER A 493 20.25 -20.62 8.59
N MET A 494 19.86 -21.50 7.68
CA MET A 494 18.91 -22.60 7.85
C MET A 494 19.58 -23.87 7.33
N SER A 495 19.28 -25.02 7.94
CA SER A 495 19.73 -26.30 7.39
C SER A 495 18.70 -27.42 7.52
N VAL A 496 18.84 -28.42 6.66
CA VAL A 496 17.97 -29.60 6.63
C VAL A 496 18.84 -30.85 6.58
N LEU A 497 18.56 -31.79 7.48
CA LEU A 497 19.18 -33.11 7.51
C LEU A 497 18.45 -34.04 6.56
N VAL A 498 19.17 -34.65 5.63
CA VAL A 498 18.61 -35.55 4.61
C VAL A 498 19.34 -36.88 4.53
N GLY A 499 18.65 -37.89 3.98
CA GLY A 499 19.21 -39.22 3.69
C GLY A 499 18.59 -40.34 4.51
N GLY A 500 19.23 -41.51 4.51
CA GLY A 500 18.74 -42.70 5.20
C GLY A 500 19.89 -43.67 5.50
N GLY A 501 19.85 -44.36 6.64
CA GLY A 501 20.91 -45.27 7.08
C GLY A 501 22.18 -44.55 7.53
N SER A 502 23.34 -44.94 6.99
CA SER A 502 24.67 -44.45 7.39
C SER A 502 25.17 -43.21 6.63
N SER A 503 24.49 -42.78 5.56
CA SER A 503 24.82 -41.53 4.84
C SER A 503 23.77 -40.45 5.13
N LYS A 504 24.06 -39.62 6.13
CA LYS A 504 23.27 -38.42 6.44
C LYS A 504 24.05 -37.20 5.98
N ARG A 505 23.38 -36.35 5.20
CA ARG A 505 23.94 -35.09 4.72
C ARG A 505 23.17 -33.91 5.33
N LEU A 506 23.87 -32.81 5.54
CA LEU A 506 23.26 -31.53 5.90
C LEU A 506 23.28 -30.62 4.69
N LEU A 507 22.13 -30.08 4.32
CA LEU A 507 22.00 -29.08 3.27
C LEU A 507 21.78 -27.73 3.96
N VAL A 508 22.56 -26.72 3.62
CA VAL A 508 22.60 -25.45 4.36
C VAL A 508 22.47 -24.29 3.39
N LYS A 509 21.67 -23.29 3.78
CA LYS A 509 21.59 -21.99 3.11
C LYS A 509 21.70 -20.87 4.12
N GLY A 510 22.23 -19.71 3.73
CA GLY A 510 22.29 -18.57 4.64
C GLY A 510 23.03 -17.36 4.10
N ALA A 511 23.28 -16.40 4.98
CA ALA A 511 24.07 -15.21 4.69
C ALA A 511 25.49 -15.62 4.24
N PRO A 512 26.02 -15.04 3.16
CA PRO A 512 27.32 -15.41 2.62
C PRO A 512 28.45 -15.34 3.65
N GLU A 513 28.50 -14.29 4.47
CA GLU A 513 29.57 -14.10 5.45
C GLU A 513 29.57 -15.21 6.51
N SER A 514 28.38 -15.58 7.00
CA SER A 514 28.20 -16.62 8.01
C SER A 514 28.49 -18.02 7.47
N ILE A 515 28.09 -18.30 6.23
CA ILE A 515 28.36 -19.60 5.59
C ILE A 515 29.85 -19.73 5.26
N LEU A 516 30.45 -18.69 4.65
CA LEU A 516 31.88 -18.70 4.29
C LEU A 516 32.78 -18.87 5.52
N ALA A 517 32.45 -18.23 6.65
CA ALA A 517 33.21 -18.38 7.90
C ALA A 517 33.22 -19.82 8.44
N ARG A 518 32.18 -20.60 8.15
CA ARG A 518 32.02 -21.99 8.61
C ARG A 518 32.39 -23.04 7.55
N CYS A 519 32.75 -22.60 6.34
CA CYS A 519 33.20 -23.46 5.24
C CYS A 519 34.69 -23.78 5.35
N THR A 520 35.05 -25.04 5.15
CA THR A 520 36.45 -25.51 5.05
C THR A 520 36.83 -25.94 3.64
N HIS A 521 35.83 -26.30 2.83
CA HIS A 521 35.97 -26.80 1.47
C HIS A 521 35.03 -26.04 0.53
N CYS A 522 35.25 -26.18 -0.77
CA CYS A 522 34.37 -25.68 -1.83
C CYS A 522 34.34 -26.66 -3.00
N LEU A 523 33.31 -26.57 -3.84
CA LEU A 523 33.29 -27.26 -5.13
C LEU A 523 33.90 -26.39 -6.22
N VAL A 524 34.69 -27.02 -7.09
CA VAL A 524 35.42 -26.37 -8.19
C VAL A 524 35.01 -27.00 -9.52
N GLY A 525 34.68 -26.14 -10.48
CA GLY A 525 34.31 -26.50 -11.85
C GLY A 525 32.95 -27.17 -11.98
N SER A 526 32.57 -27.50 -13.21
CA SER A 526 31.29 -28.16 -13.52
C SER A 526 31.19 -29.57 -12.93
N ASN A 527 32.33 -30.27 -12.79
CA ASN A 527 32.42 -31.64 -12.28
C ASN A 527 32.27 -31.76 -10.75
N GLY A 528 32.22 -30.64 -10.01
CA GLY A 528 32.01 -30.66 -8.56
C GLY A 528 33.20 -31.23 -7.77
N LYS A 529 34.44 -30.90 -8.18
CA LYS A 529 35.62 -31.38 -7.45
C LYS A 529 35.72 -30.66 -6.10
N ARG A 530 35.71 -31.41 -5.00
CA ARG A 530 35.86 -30.87 -3.66
C ARG A 530 37.31 -30.49 -3.39
N GLU A 531 37.56 -29.22 -3.12
CA GLU A 531 38.88 -28.68 -2.77
C GLU A 531 38.83 -27.87 -1.46
N LYS A 532 39.99 -27.61 -0.87
CA LYS A 532 40.08 -26.81 0.35
C LYS A 532 39.81 -25.34 0.02
N LEU A 533 38.94 -24.68 0.79
CA LEU A 533 38.67 -23.26 0.60
C LEU A 533 39.91 -22.45 1.01
N SER A 534 40.56 -21.83 0.04
CA SER A 534 41.72 -20.95 0.29
C SER A 534 41.26 -19.54 0.65
N SER A 535 42.09 -18.79 1.38
CA SER A 535 41.82 -17.37 1.69
C SER A 535 41.68 -16.52 0.43
N LYS A 536 42.40 -16.85 -0.64
CA LYS A 536 42.29 -16.19 -1.94
C LYS A 536 40.89 -16.39 -2.56
N LEU A 537 40.39 -17.63 -2.57
CA LEU A 537 39.05 -17.94 -3.08
C LEU A 537 37.95 -17.30 -2.22
N ALA A 538 38.10 -17.36 -0.90
CA ALA A 538 37.18 -16.68 0.02
C ALA A 538 37.12 -15.17 -0.25
N SER A 539 38.27 -14.53 -0.52
CA SER A 539 38.32 -13.10 -0.87
C SER A 539 37.67 -12.79 -2.21
N ILE A 540 37.79 -13.66 -3.22
CA ILE A 540 37.12 -13.50 -4.52
C ILE A 540 35.61 -13.57 -4.32
N LEU A 541 35.12 -14.57 -3.58
CA LEU A 541 33.70 -14.72 -3.28
C LEU A 541 33.14 -13.53 -2.49
N GLN A 542 33.90 -13.00 -1.53
CA GLN A 542 33.49 -11.81 -0.78
C GLN A 542 33.43 -10.56 -1.67
N GLY A 543 34.34 -10.45 -2.65
CA GLY A 543 34.29 -9.42 -3.69
C GLY A 543 32.99 -9.50 -4.50
N GLU A 544 32.64 -10.71 -4.93
CA GLU A 544 31.41 -10.97 -5.69
C GLU A 544 30.14 -10.64 -4.88
N VAL A 545 30.09 -11.02 -3.59
CA VAL A 545 28.99 -10.65 -2.68
C VAL A 545 28.83 -9.13 -2.61
N THR A 546 29.94 -8.40 -2.59
CA THR A 546 29.95 -6.93 -2.55
C THR A 546 29.46 -6.35 -3.87
N GLU A 547 29.90 -6.90 -5.01
CA GLU A 547 29.47 -6.48 -6.35
C GLU A 547 27.97 -6.71 -6.55
N TYR A 548 27.48 -7.90 -6.21
CA TYR A 548 26.05 -8.21 -6.26
C TYR A 548 25.22 -7.32 -5.32
N GLY A 549 25.74 -7.01 -4.13
CA GLY A 549 25.12 -6.03 -3.23
C GLY A 549 25.02 -4.64 -3.86
N ASN A 550 26.05 -4.19 -4.59
CA ASN A 550 26.01 -2.93 -5.34
C ASN A 550 25.03 -2.96 -6.51
N LEU A 551 24.81 -4.13 -7.11
CA LEU A 551 23.76 -4.37 -8.10
C LEU A 551 22.35 -4.49 -7.49
N GLY A 552 22.21 -4.33 -6.17
CA GLY A 552 20.94 -4.42 -5.45
C GLY A 552 20.43 -5.85 -5.24
N LEU A 553 21.27 -6.86 -5.49
CA LEU A 553 20.91 -8.26 -5.30
C LEU A 553 21.07 -8.65 -3.82
N ARG A 554 20.06 -9.34 -3.29
CA ARG A 554 20.16 -10.11 -2.05
C ARG A 554 20.91 -11.40 -2.34
N VAL A 555 22.08 -11.58 -1.72
CA VAL A 555 22.94 -12.75 -1.95
C VAL A 555 22.73 -13.81 -0.87
N MET A 556 22.64 -15.08 -1.28
CA MET A 556 22.56 -16.22 -0.38
C MET A 556 23.61 -17.26 -0.76
N ALA A 557 24.31 -17.80 0.22
CA ALA A 557 25.27 -18.88 0.01
C ALA A 557 24.61 -20.24 0.26
N LEU A 558 24.93 -21.21 -0.60
CA LEU A 558 24.47 -22.59 -0.49
C LEU A 558 25.67 -23.50 -0.21
N ALA A 559 25.53 -24.37 0.79
CA ALA A 559 26.58 -25.25 1.27
C ALA A 559 26.04 -26.62 1.68
N SER A 560 26.93 -27.59 1.80
CA SER A 560 26.58 -28.95 2.26
C SER A 560 27.62 -29.56 3.19
N ILE A 561 27.18 -30.56 3.97
CA ILE A 561 28.02 -31.42 4.79
C ILE A 561 27.66 -32.87 4.47
N ASP A 562 28.62 -33.65 3.99
CA ASP A 562 28.38 -35.04 3.59
C ASP A 562 28.34 -36.04 4.76
N HIS A 563 28.96 -35.67 5.89
CA HIS A 563 29.09 -36.51 7.08
C HIS A 563 28.74 -35.73 8.34
N VAL A 564 27.49 -35.87 8.79
CA VAL A 564 27.00 -35.22 10.01
C VAL A 564 27.17 -36.16 11.21
N ASP A 565 27.61 -35.62 12.36
CA ASP A 565 27.62 -36.37 13.62
C ASP A 565 26.18 -36.82 13.99
N PRO A 566 25.88 -38.14 13.99
CA PRO A 566 24.54 -38.64 14.26
C PRO A 566 24.03 -38.36 15.68
N GLN A 567 24.92 -38.18 16.66
CA GLN A 567 24.54 -37.88 18.04
C GLN A 567 24.19 -36.40 18.18
N LEU A 568 25.02 -35.52 17.62
CA LEU A 568 24.78 -34.08 17.64
C LEU A 568 23.47 -33.74 16.90
N ALA A 569 23.26 -34.34 15.73
CA ALA A 569 22.05 -34.12 14.92
C ALA A 569 20.74 -34.57 15.60
N ARG A 570 20.81 -35.52 16.54
CA ARG A 570 19.63 -35.96 17.33
C ARG A 570 19.37 -35.09 18.56
N LYS A 571 20.41 -34.47 19.11
CA LYS A 571 20.33 -33.72 20.37
C LYS A 571 20.11 -32.23 20.16
N ALA A 572 20.55 -31.68 19.03
CA ALA A 572 20.46 -30.27 18.76
C ALA A 572 19.00 -29.79 18.76
N LYS A 573 18.70 -28.86 19.66
CA LYS A 573 17.40 -28.19 19.83
C LYS A 573 17.53 -26.68 19.98
N THR A 574 18.76 -26.18 20.13
CA THR A 574 19.04 -24.77 20.38
C THR A 574 19.90 -24.18 19.28
N THR A 575 19.80 -22.86 19.10
CA THR A 575 20.57 -22.12 18.10
C THR A 575 22.09 -22.37 18.15
N PRO A 576 22.77 -22.38 19.31
CA PRO A 576 24.20 -22.69 19.37
C PRO A 576 24.53 -24.12 18.93
N GLU A 577 23.66 -25.10 19.20
CA GLU A 577 23.85 -26.48 18.76
C GLU A 577 23.66 -26.62 17.25
N TYR A 578 22.76 -25.84 16.65
CA TYR A 578 22.60 -25.77 15.20
C TYR A 578 23.87 -25.23 14.53
N GLU A 579 24.47 -24.18 15.12
CA GLU A 579 25.73 -23.64 14.61
C GLU A 579 26.90 -24.61 14.73
N GLN A 580 26.93 -25.44 15.79
CA GLN A 580 27.93 -26.51 15.92
C GLN A 580 27.76 -27.61 14.85
N LEU A 581 26.53 -27.92 14.45
CA LEU A 581 26.23 -28.85 13.36
C LEU A 581 26.70 -28.32 12.00
N GLU A 582 26.71 -27.00 11.83
CA GLU A 582 27.02 -26.32 10.57
C GLU A 582 28.51 -25.97 10.41
N GLN A 583 29.40 -26.67 11.13
CA GLN A 583 30.85 -26.49 11.01
C GLN A 583 31.46 -27.39 9.94
N GLY A 584 32.52 -26.92 9.27
CA GLY A 584 33.28 -27.74 8.33
C GLY A 584 32.59 -27.94 6.97
N MET A 585 31.72 -27.00 6.59
CA MET A 585 30.92 -27.09 5.36
C MET A 585 31.76 -27.08 4.07
N THR A 586 31.13 -27.58 3.00
CA THR A 586 31.58 -27.44 1.62
C THR A 586 30.70 -26.42 0.91
N LEU A 587 31.28 -25.29 0.49
CA LEU A 587 30.56 -24.27 -0.29
C LEU A 587 30.25 -24.78 -1.70
N LEU A 588 29.00 -24.62 -2.14
CA LEU A 588 28.55 -25.01 -3.48
C LEU A 588 28.54 -23.81 -4.45
N GLY A 589 28.04 -22.66 -3.98
CA GLY A 589 27.95 -21.43 -4.76
C GLY A 589 27.11 -20.37 -4.05
N LEU A 590 26.90 -19.25 -4.74
CA LEU A 590 26.05 -18.15 -4.30
C LEU A 590 24.90 -17.96 -5.28
N VAL A 591 23.76 -17.49 -4.78
CA VAL A 591 22.62 -17.07 -5.59
C VAL A 591 22.31 -15.61 -5.27
N GLY A 592 22.16 -14.80 -6.31
CA GLY A 592 21.73 -13.41 -6.24
C GLY A 592 20.26 -13.33 -6.67
N MET A 593 19.42 -12.84 -5.76
CA MET A 593 18.00 -12.60 -6.01
C MET A 593 17.67 -11.13 -5.84
N LEU A 594 16.67 -10.65 -6.55
CA LEU A 594 16.15 -9.30 -6.37
C LEU A 594 14.63 -9.31 -6.40
N ASP A 595 14.06 -8.24 -5.87
CA ASP A 595 12.68 -7.86 -6.15
C ASP A 595 12.69 -6.99 -7.42
N PRO A 596 12.29 -7.54 -8.58
CA PRO A 596 12.50 -6.87 -9.86
C PRO A 596 11.52 -5.69 -10.03
N PRO A 597 11.97 -4.60 -10.67
CA PRO A 597 11.06 -3.53 -11.05
C PRO A 597 10.03 -4.04 -12.05
N ARG A 598 8.83 -3.46 -12.03
CA ARG A 598 7.81 -3.77 -13.05
C ARG A 598 8.28 -3.23 -14.41
N PRO A 599 8.12 -4.00 -15.50
CA PRO A 599 8.64 -3.61 -16.81
C PRO A 599 8.09 -2.27 -17.32
N GLU A 600 6.84 -1.96 -17.00
CA GLU A 600 6.15 -0.74 -17.41
C GLU A 600 6.55 0.52 -16.64
N VAL A 601 7.11 0.38 -15.43
CA VAL A 601 7.44 1.52 -14.54
C VAL A 601 8.45 2.46 -15.18
N ALA A 602 9.45 1.93 -15.89
CA ALA A 602 10.49 2.76 -16.51
C ALA A 602 9.91 3.72 -17.56
N ASP A 603 8.97 3.22 -18.38
CA ASP A 603 8.28 4.04 -19.37
C ASP A 603 7.34 5.07 -18.73
N SER A 604 6.63 4.67 -17.66
CA SER A 604 5.76 5.59 -16.91
C SER A 604 6.54 6.72 -16.24
N ILE A 605 7.72 6.44 -15.67
CA ILE A 605 8.59 7.46 -15.06
C ILE A 605 9.12 8.43 -16.13
N ARG A 606 9.47 7.93 -17.31
CA ARG A 606 9.84 8.78 -18.46
C ARG A 606 8.70 9.72 -18.85
N LEU A 607 7.48 9.20 -18.99
CA LEU A 607 6.29 10.00 -19.32
C LEU A 607 5.96 11.03 -18.24
N CYS A 608 6.07 10.66 -16.95
CA CYS A 608 5.92 11.60 -15.83
C CYS A 608 6.93 12.75 -15.95
N ARG A 609 8.20 12.45 -16.23
CA ARG A 609 9.25 13.47 -16.42
C ARG A 609 8.96 14.38 -17.62
N GLU A 610 8.52 13.83 -18.75
CA GLU A 610 8.10 14.60 -19.93
C GLU A 610 6.89 15.51 -19.64
N ALA A 611 5.99 15.06 -18.75
CA ALA A 611 4.84 15.79 -18.27
C ALA A 611 5.16 16.83 -17.17
N GLY A 612 6.43 16.96 -16.76
CA GLY A 612 6.89 17.87 -15.72
C GLY A 612 6.64 17.38 -14.28
N ILE A 613 6.38 16.09 -14.09
CA ILE A 613 6.09 15.47 -12.79
C ILE A 613 7.36 14.80 -12.26
N ARG A 614 7.76 15.15 -11.04
CA ARG A 614 8.92 14.54 -10.37
C ARG A 614 8.48 13.26 -9.65
N VAL A 615 9.14 12.14 -9.95
CA VAL A 615 8.96 10.89 -9.21
C VAL A 615 10.02 10.80 -8.12
N MET A 616 9.58 10.62 -6.88
CA MET A 616 10.42 10.46 -5.69
C MET A 616 10.17 9.08 -5.09
N VAL A 617 11.24 8.29 -4.91
CA VAL A 617 11.16 6.94 -4.34
C VAL A 617 11.43 7.02 -2.84
N ILE A 618 10.59 6.38 -2.04
CA ILE A 618 10.75 6.29 -0.60
C ILE A 618 10.79 4.80 -0.23
N THR A 619 11.82 4.34 0.48
CA THR A 619 11.99 2.90 0.74
C THR A 619 12.73 2.59 2.04
N GLY A 620 12.42 1.44 2.65
CA GLY A 620 13.16 0.86 3.77
C GLY A 620 14.47 0.18 3.36
N ASP A 621 14.72 -0.01 2.06
CA ASP A 621 15.93 -0.65 1.54
C ASP A 621 17.20 0.14 1.90
N ASN A 622 18.35 -0.54 1.79
CA ASN A 622 19.63 0.14 1.91
C ASN A 622 19.83 1.15 0.76
N GLN A 623 20.67 2.17 0.98
CA GLN A 623 20.88 3.24 0.02
C GLN A 623 21.39 2.73 -1.34
N ASN A 624 22.40 1.85 -1.36
CA ASN A 624 23.00 1.36 -2.61
C ASN A 624 22.00 0.59 -3.48
N THR A 625 21.23 -0.33 -2.89
CA THR A 625 20.18 -1.10 -3.55
C THR A 625 19.11 -0.15 -4.11
N ALA A 626 18.67 0.80 -3.31
CA ALA A 626 17.64 1.75 -3.71
C ALA A 626 18.11 2.66 -4.87
N GLU A 627 19.36 3.13 -4.83
CA GLU A 627 19.96 3.90 -5.92
C GLU A 627 20.07 3.08 -7.21
N THR A 628 20.47 1.81 -7.11
CA THR A 628 20.56 0.90 -8.26
C THR A 628 19.19 0.65 -8.89
N ILE A 629 18.15 0.40 -8.09
CA ILE A 629 16.79 0.25 -8.59
C ILE A 629 16.31 1.56 -9.24
N CYS A 630 16.56 2.72 -8.61
CA CYS A 630 16.23 4.03 -9.16
C CYS A 630 16.90 4.32 -10.52
N ARG A 631 18.13 3.84 -10.72
CA ARG A 631 18.82 3.88 -12.03
C ARG A 631 18.16 2.95 -13.05
N GLN A 632 17.74 1.75 -12.64
CA GLN A 632 17.08 0.78 -13.54
C GLN A 632 15.72 1.29 -14.04
N ILE A 633 14.93 1.92 -13.17
CA ILE A 633 13.61 2.45 -13.51
C ILE A 633 13.64 3.87 -14.08
N GLY A 634 14.83 4.48 -14.20
CA GLY A 634 14.99 5.78 -14.86
C GLY A 634 14.73 7.03 -14.00
N VAL A 635 14.57 6.87 -12.68
CA VAL A 635 14.57 8.01 -11.72
C VAL A 635 15.90 8.74 -11.78
N PHE A 636 17.01 8.01 -11.87
CA PHE A 636 18.34 8.57 -12.09
C PHE A 636 18.94 8.09 -13.41
N GLY A 637 19.80 8.92 -14.02
CA GLY A 637 20.68 8.48 -15.10
C GLY A 637 21.69 7.45 -14.62
N LYS A 638 22.17 6.59 -15.54
CA LYS A 638 23.12 5.50 -15.21
C LYS A 638 24.35 5.97 -14.43
N ASP A 639 24.93 7.09 -14.85
CA ASP A 639 26.16 7.66 -14.29
C ASP A 639 25.92 9.03 -13.61
N GLU A 640 24.68 9.31 -13.22
CA GLU A 640 24.31 10.58 -12.58
C GLU A 640 24.88 10.69 -11.16
N ASP A 641 25.44 11.86 -10.84
CA ASP A 641 25.84 12.20 -9.47
C ASP A 641 24.60 12.39 -8.59
N LEU A 642 24.52 11.59 -7.53
CA LEU A 642 23.39 11.52 -6.59
C LEU A 642 23.59 12.41 -5.36
N THR A 643 24.69 13.16 -5.28
CA THR A 643 24.94 14.11 -4.19
C THR A 643 23.81 15.13 -4.12
N GLY A 644 23.12 15.21 -2.98
CA GLY A 644 21.95 16.09 -2.78
C GLY A 644 20.65 15.59 -3.42
N LYS A 645 20.64 14.36 -3.96
CA LYS A 645 19.46 13.72 -4.59
C LYS A 645 19.01 12.42 -3.90
N SER A 646 19.94 11.74 -3.23
CA SER A 646 19.73 10.50 -2.47
C SER A 646 20.10 10.72 -1.01
N PHE A 647 19.15 10.46 -0.10
CA PHE A 647 19.37 10.58 1.35
C PHE A 647 18.94 9.29 2.05
N THR A 648 19.68 8.92 3.09
CA THR A 648 19.15 8.00 4.12
C THR A 648 18.29 8.79 5.11
N ALA A 649 17.34 8.12 5.77
CA ALA A 649 16.53 8.76 6.81
C ALA A 649 17.37 9.43 7.90
N ARG A 650 18.46 8.77 8.34
CA ARG A 650 19.39 9.34 9.32
C ARG A 650 20.08 10.61 8.82
N GLN A 651 20.60 10.59 7.59
CA GLN A 651 21.21 11.79 7.00
C GLN A 651 20.21 12.93 6.88
N PHE A 652 18.96 12.62 6.54
CA PHE A 652 17.90 13.60 6.44
C PHE A 652 17.49 14.16 7.81
N ASP A 653 17.38 13.33 8.84
CA ASP A 653 17.05 13.75 10.19
C ASP A 653 18.11 14.66 10.82
N ASP A 654 19.39 14.40 10.52
CA ASP A 654 20.53 15.19 10.98
C ASP A 654 20.57 16.61 10.38
N LEU A 655 19.80 16.88 9.31
CA LEU A 655 19.68 18.21 8.70
C LEU A 655 18.84 19.16 9.56
N SER A 656 19.16 20.46 9.49
CA SER A 656 18.28 21.51 10.04
C SER A 656 16.95 21.60 9.27
N ASP A 657 15.92 22.18 9.86
CA ASP A 657 14.59 22.27 9.22
C ASP A 657 14.63 23.03 7.86
N SER A 658 15.47 24.05 7.73
CA SER A 658 15.68 24.74 6.46
C SER A 658 16.38 23.86 5.42
N GLU A 659 17.35 23.05 5.83
CA GLU A 659 18.06 22.13 4.94
C GLU A 659 17.17 20.95 4.54
N LYS A 660 16.27 20.49 5.43
CA LYS A 660 15.26 19.46 5.12
C LYS A 660 14.32 19.93 4.02
N LEU A 661 13.86 21.18 4.08
CA LEU A 661 13.01 21.75 3.03
C LEU A 661 13.73 21.83 1.68
N GLU A 662 14.98 22.27 1.66
CA GLU A 662 15.77 22.31 0.42
C GLU A 662 16.07 20.91 -0.12
N ALA A 663 16.40 19.96 0.76
CA ALA A 663 16.60 18.56 0.38
C ALA A 663 15.32 17.95 -0.21
N ALA A 664 14.13 18.24 0.34
CA ALA A 664 12.86 17.76 -0.20
C ALA A 664 12.59 18.28 -1.63
N LYS A 665 13.05 19.49 -1.97
CA LYS A 665 12.91 20.08 -3.31
C LYS A 665 13.81 19.43 -4.37
N THR A 666 14.98 18.90 -3.99
CA THR A 666 15.95 18.34 -4.93
C THR A 666 16.04 16.82 -4.91
N ALA A 667 15.71 16.18 -3.80
CA ALA A 667 15.81 14.74 -3.63
C ALA A 667 14.81 13.98 -4.51
N SER A 668 15.21 12.80 -4.96
CA SER A 668 14.34 11.84 -5.64
C SER A 668 14.41 10.45 -5.03
N LEU A 669 15.25 10.25 -4.02
CA LEU A 669 15.34 8.99 -3.28
C LEU A 669 15.56 9.23 -1.78
N PHE A 670 14.71 8.59 -0.97
CA PHE A 670 14.90 8.43 0.46
C PHE A 670 14.95 6.95 0.82
N SER A 671 16.02 6.53 1.49
CA SER A 671 16.29 5.12 1.86
C SER A 671 16.33 4.93 3.38
N ARG A 672 16.17 3.69 3.85
CA ARG A 672 16.07 3.34 5.28
C ARG A 672 15.00 4.16 6.03
N THR A 673 13.89 4.48 5.37
CA THR A 673 12.84 5.35 5.95
C THR A 673 11.85 4.60 6.83
N GLU A 674 11.58 5.17 8.00
CA GLU A 674 10.43 4.78 8.85
C GLU A 674 9.11 5.40 8.36
N PRO A 675 7.93 4.86 8.77
CA PRO A 675 6.62 5.39 8.38
C PRO A 675 6.43 6.90 8.65
N THR A 676 6.98 7.41 9.74
CA THR A 676 6.89 8.84 10.11
C THR A 676 7.63 9.75 9.14
N HIS A 677 8.65 9.25 8.43
CA HIS A 677 9.36 10.05 7.42
C HIS A 677 8.50 10.28 6.19
N LYS A 678 7.66 9.30 5.81
CA LYS A 678 6.79 9.42 4.62
C LYS A 678 5.83 10.60 4.77
N SER A 679 5.14 10.70 5.90
CA SER A 679 4.21 11.82 6.16
C SER A 679 4.94 13.16 6.34
N LYS A 680 6.11 13.20 6.98
CA LYS A 680 6.94 14.42 7.07
C LYS A 680 7.43 14.91 5.71
N LEU A 681 7.78 14.01 4.80
CA LEU A 681 8.20 14.38 3.43
C LEU A 681 7.04 15.00 2.65
N VAL A 682 5.84 14.42 2.79
CA VAL A 682 4.61 14.99 2.23
C VAL A 682 4.39 16.41 2.75
N ASP A 683 4.50 16.64 4.07
CA ASP A 683 4.38 17.99 4.67
C ASP A 683 5.36 19.00 4.08
N LEU A 684 6.63 18.60 3.95
CA LEU A 684 7.68 19.49 3.45
C LEU A 684 7.44 19.86 1.99
N LEU A 685 7.01 18.90 1.17
CA LEU A 685 6.66 19.14 -0.23
C LEU A 685 5.42 20.04 -0.36
N GLN A 686 4.37 19.80 0.42
CA GLN A 686 3.18 20.67 0.47
C GLN A 686 3.56 22.09 0.93
N SER A 687 4.42 22.23 1.94
CA SER A 687 4.91 23.53 2.40
C SER A 687 5.77 24.26 1.36
N ALA A 688 6.35 23.53 0.40
CA ALA A 688 7.06 24.08 -0.74
C ALA A 688 6.12 24.47 -1.91
N GLY A 689 4.81 24.23 -1.77
CA GLY A 689 3.79 24.53 -2.78
C GLY A 689 3.65 23.48 -3.87
N GLU A 690 4.16 22.27 -3.64
CA GLU A 690 3.99 21.12 -4.55
C GLU A 690 2.65 20.43 -4.30
N VAL A 691 2.03 19.91 -5.35
CA VAL A 691 0.86 19.01 -5.26
C VAL A 691 1.37 17.58 -5.26
N VAL A 692 1.24 16.92 -4.12
CA VAL A 692 1.87 15.64 -3.80
C VAL A 692 0.87 14.51 -3.94
N ALA A 693 1.18 13.56 -4.83
CA ALA A 693 0.57 12.24 -4.80
C ALA A 693 1.48 11.27 -4.03
N MET A 694 0.93 10.52 -3.09
CA MET A 694 1.65 9.45 -2.39
C MET A 694 1.10 8.10 -2.84
N THR A 695 1.96 7.14 -3.15
CA THR A 695 1.56 5.76 -3.42
C THR A 695 2.02 4.82 -2.31
N GLY A 696 1.24 3.77 -2.05
CA GLY A 696 1.59 2.75 -1.06
C GLY A 696 0.61 1.59 -1.04
N ASP A 697 1.02 0.50 -0.42
CA ASP A 697 0.24 -0.73 -0.28
C ASP A 697 0.08 -1.16 1.19
N GLY A 698 0.98 -0.72 2.07
CA GLY A 698 1.03 -1.11 3.47
C GLY A 698 0.29 -0.17 4.42
N VAL A 699 0.07 -0.64 5.65
CA VAL A 699 -0.51 0.21 6.71
C VAL A 699 0.46 1.33 7.11
N ASN A 700 1.76 1.09 6.94
CA ASN A 700 2.81 2.08 7.13
C ASN A 700 2.68 3.30 6.21
N ASP A 701 2.04 3.13 5.06
CA ASP A 701 1.83 4.23 4.09
C ASP A 701 0.58 5.02 4.40
N ALA A 702 -0.36 4.43 5.13
CA ALA A 702 -1.68 5.00 5.34
C ALA A 702 -1.68 6.41 5.96
N PRO A 703 -0.81 6.76 6.94
CA PRO A 703 -0.67 8.13 7.40
C PRO A 703 -0.16 9.10 6.33
N ALA A 704 0.69 8.67 5.41
CA ALA A 704 1.21 9.50 4.32
C ALA A 704 0.20 9.61 3.17
N LEU A 705 -0.48 8.52 2.83
CA LEU A 705 -1.56 8.45 1.83
C LEU A 705 -2.69 9.42 2.18
N LYS A 706 -3.11 9.45 3.45
CA LYS A 706 -4.18 10.35 3.88
C LYS A 706 -3.77 11.83 3.90
N LYS A 707 -2.48 12.08 4.13
CA LYS A 707 -1.93 13.42 4.27
C LYS A 707 -1.62 14.08 2.94
N SER A 708 -1.22 13.30 1.95
CA SER A 708 -0.97 13.78 0.60
C SER A 708 -2.21 14.40 -0.01
N ASP A 709 -2.03 15.29 -0.98
CA ASP A 709 -3.15 15.86 -1.73
C ASP A 709 -3.92 14.76 -2.48
N ILE A 710 -3.22 13.66 -2.82
CA ILE A 710 -3.82 12.45 -3.38
C ILE A 710 -3.11 11.20 -2.84
N GLY A 711 -3.81 10.43 -2.02
CA GLY A 711 -3.40 9.08 -1.67
C GLY A 711 -3.76 8.09 -2.77
N VAL A 712 -2.79 7.27 -3.21
CA VAL A 712 -2.98 6.21 -4.21
C VAL A 712 -2.61 4.85 -3.61
N ALA A 713 -3.61 3.99 -3.41
CA ALA A 713 -3.39 2.64 -2.90
C ALA A 713 -3.32 1.61 -4.03
N MET A 714 -2.53 0.56 -3.80
CA MET A 714 -2.54 -0.64 -4.65
C MET A 714 -3.82 -1.46 -4.39
N GLY A 715 -4.39 -2.08 -5.43
CA GLY A 715 -5.57 -2.94 -5.36
C GLY A 715 -5.34 -4.22 -4.56
N THR A 716 -4.12 -4.79 -4.60
CA THR A 716 -3.69 -5.86 -3.68
C THR A 716 -3.19 -5.35 -2.33
N GLY A 717 -3.12 -4.04 -2.15
CA GLY A 717 -2.72 -3.40 -0.90
C GLY A 717 -3.64 -3.76 0.27
N THR A 718 -3.22 -3.37 1.47
CA THR A 718 -3.98 -3.57 2.70
C THR A 718 -5.28 -2.78 2.69
N ASP A 719 -6.29 -3.28 3.41
CA ASP A 719 -7.58 -2.57 3.49
C ASP A 719 -7.42 -1.18 4.11
N VAL A 720 -6.45 -1.00 5.02
CA VAL A 720 -6.13 0.31 5.61
C VAL A 720 -5.54 1.26 4.58
N ALA A 721 -4.61 0.80 3.73
CA ALA A 721 -4.05 1.63 2.67
C ALA A 721 -5.15 2.09 1.70
N LYS A 722 -6.05 1.17 1.29
CA LYS A 722 -7.19 1.50 0.41
C LYS A 722 -8.15 2.47 1.06
N LEU A 723 -8.41 2.35 2.36
CA LEU A 723 -9.26 3.26 3.13
C LEU A 723 -8.64 4.66 3.29
N ALA A 724 -7.32 4.73 3.46
CA ALA A 724 -6.60 5.99 3.59
C ALA A 724 -6.45 6.74 2.26
N ALA A 725 -6.45 6.02 1.13
CA ALA A 725 -6.24 6.57 -0.20
C ALA A 725 -7.51 7.17 -0.83
N ASP A 726 -7.32 8.19 -1.67
CA ASP A 726 -8.36 8.80 -2.48
C ASP A 726 -8.61 8.05 -3.80
N MET A 727 -7.62 7.28 -4.25
CA MET A 727 -7.66 6.46 -5.46
C MET A 727 -7.07 5.08 -5.20
N VAL A 728 -7.65 4.04 -5.80
CA VAL A 728 -7.17 2.66 -5.74
C VAL A 728 -6.89 2.15 -7.15
N LEU A 729 -5.69 1.61 -7.37
CA LEU A 729 -5.28 1.01 -8.64
C LEU A 729 -5.69 -0.47 -8.67
N ALA A 730 -6.77 -0.80 -9.36
CA ALA A 730 -7.33 -2.15 -9.35
C ALA A 730 -6.40 -3.22 -9.97
N ASP A 731 -5.42 -2.80 -10.78
CA ASP A 731 -4.46 -3.66 -11.48
C ASP A 731 -3.03 -3.60 -10.92
N ASP A 732 -2.83 -2.90 -9.81
CA ASP A 732 -1.53 -2.68 -9.17
C ASP A 732 -0.45 -2.10 -10.10
N ASN A 733 -0.86 -1.33 -11.10
CA ASN A 733 0.06 -0.85 -12.12
C ASN A 733 0.36 0.64 -11.96
N PHE A 734 1.63 1.00 -11.76
CA PHE A 734 2.07 2.40 -11.72
C PHE A 734 1.73 3.17 -13.01
N ALA A 735 1.69 2.51 -14.16
CA ALA A 735 1.29 3.12 -15.44
C ALA A 735 -0.15 3.65 -15.41
N THR A 736 -1.01 3.06 -14.58
CA THR A 736 -2.38 3.53 -14.40
C THR A 736 -2.43 4.93 -13.77
N ILE A 737 -1.44 5.30 -12.95
CA ILE A 737 -1.31 6.66 -12.39
C ILE A 737 -1.06 7.67 -13.50
N GLU A 738 -0.17 7.37 -14.44
CA GLU A 738 0.12 8.25 -15.59
C GLU A 738 -1.15 8.50 -16.42
N SER A 739 -1.89 7.44 -16.75
CA SER A 739 -3.15 7.54 -17.49
C SER A 739 -4.25 8.28 -16.71
N ALA A 740 -4.24 8.20 -15.38
CA ALA A 740 -5.17 8.92 -14.53
C ALA A 740 -4.78 10.41 -14.43
N VAL A 741 -3.49 10.75 -14.37
CA VAL A 741 -3.02 12.15 -14.45
C VAL A 741 -3.38 12.76 -15.81
N GLU A 742 -3.22 12.03 -16.91
CA GLU A 742 -3.63 12.48 -18.25
C GLU A 742 -5.14 12.84 -18.29
N GLU A 743 -6.00 11.94 -17.81
CA GLU A 743 -7.44 12.19 -17.76
C GLU A 743 -7.77 13.33 -16.79
N GLY A 744 -7.10 13.43 -15.65
CA GLY A 744 -7.24 14.54 -14.69
C GLY A 744 -6.93 15.90 -15.33
N ARG A 745 -5.84 16.00 -16.11
CA ARG A 745 -5.49 17.22 -16.87
C ARG A 745 -6.53 17.55 -17.94
N SER A 746 -7.07 16.54 -18.63
CA SER A 746 -8.14 16.71 -19.62
C SER A 746 -9.42 17.26 -18.97
N ILE A 747 -9.82 16.69 -17.84
CA ILE A 747 -10.98 17.13 -17.06
C ILE A 747 -10.78 18.56 -16.58
N TYR A 748 -9.64 18.88 -15.97
CA TYR A 748 -9.33 20.23 -15.51
C TYR A 748 -9.45 21.28 -16.62
N ASN A 749 -8.89 20.99 -17.81
CA ASN A 749 -8.99 21.88 -18.97
C ASN A 749 -10.44 22.07 -19.44
N ASN A 750 -11.22 21.00 -19.49
CA ASN A 750 -12.63 21.05 -19.90
C ASN A 750 -13.48 21.82 -18.89
N THR A 751 -13.26 21.57 -17.60
CA THR A 751 -13.89 22.30 -16.51
C THR A 751 -13.58 23.78 -16.64
N GLN A 752 -12.30 24.17 -16.78
CA GLN A 752 -11.91 25.57 -16.92
C GLN A 752 -12.57 26.26 -18.13
N GLN A 753 -12.64 25.59 -19.29
CA GLN A 753 -13.32 26.12 -20.47
C GLN A 753 -14.81 26.35 -20.22
N LEU A 754 -15.48 25.42 -19.56
CA LEU A 754 -16.89 25.52 -19.26
C LEU A 754 -17.20 26.59 -18.21
N ILE A 755 -16.34 26.74 -17.19
CA ILE A 755 -16.43 27.84 -16.22
C ILE A 755 -16.35 29.19 -16.95
N ARG A 756 -15.36 29.35 -17.85
CA ARG A 756 -15.23 30.58 -18.65
C ARG A 756 -16.45 30.84 -19.52
N TYR A 757 -17.02 29.79 -20.11
CA TYR A 757 -18.24 29.90 -20.92
C TYR A 757 -19.43 30.40 -20.10
N LEU A 758 -19.70 29.80 -18.94
CA LEU A 758 -20.80 30.22 -18.06
C LEU A 758 -20.61 31.66 -17.59
N ILE A 759 -19.41 32.00 -17.11
CA ILE A 759 -19.10 33.36 -16.64
C ILE A 759 -19.25 34.38 -17.77
N SER A 760 -18.82 34.05 -19.00
CA SER A 760 -18.97 34.96 -20.14
C SER A 760 -20.44 35.26 -20.45
N SER A 761 -21.34 34.29 -20.28
CA SER A 761 -22.79 34.51 -20.42
C SER A 761 -23.29 35.47 -19.34
N ASN A 762 -22.96 35.18 -18.07
CA ASN A 762 -23.37 35.99 -16.93
C ASN A 762 -22.86 37.44 -17.00
N ILE A 763 -21.62 37.66 -17.46
CA ILE A 763 -21.11 39.02 -17.69
C ILE A 763 -21.95 39.74 -18.74
N GLY A 764 -22.34 39.05 -19.83
CA GLY A 764 -23.23 39.61 -20.85
C GLY A 764 -24.60 40.00 -20.30
N GLU A 765 -25.18 39.15 -19.43
CA GLU A 765 -26.45 39.43 -18.75
C GLU A 765 -26.34 40.65 -17.83
N VAL A 766 -25.29 40.73 -17.01
CA VAL A 766 -25.03 41.88 -16.12
C VAL A 766 -24.86 43.17 -16.93
N VAL A 767 -24.08 43.16 -18.01
CA VAL A 767 -23.89 44.34 -18.86
C VAL A 767 -25.20 44.75 -19.53
N SER A 768 -25.97 43.79 -20.04
CA SER A 768 -27.27 44.05 -20.67
C SER A 768 -28.22 44.72 -19.68
N ILE A 769 -28.37 44.14 -18.48
CA ILE A 769 -29.26 44.68 -17.44
C ILE A 769 -28.76 46.05 -16.96
N PHE A 770 -27.46 46.22 -16.74
CA PHE A 770 -26.86 47.50 -16.35
C PHE A 770 -27.08 48.62 -17.38
N LEU A 771 -27.06 48.30 -18.68
CA LEU A 771 -27.35 49.28 -19.73
C LEU A 771 -28.84 49.63 -19.83
N THR A 772 -29.72 48.72 -19.41
CA THR A 772 -31.18 48.93 -19.42
C THR A 772 -31.72 49.61 -18.15
N ALA A 773 -31.01 49.48 -17.03
CA ALA A 773 -31.35 50.06 -15.72
C ALA A 773 -30.77 51.47 -15.54
#